data_AF-A0A9D7IDB7-F1
#
_entry.id   AF-A0A9D7IDB7-F1
#
_cell.length_a   1.000
_cell.length_b   1.000
_cell.length_c   1.000
_cell.angle_alpha   90.00
_cell.angle_beta   90.00
_cell.angle_gamma   90.00
#
_symmetry.space_group_name_H-M   'P 1'
#
loop_
_entity.id
_entity.type
_entity.pdbx_description
1 polymer ?
#
loop_
_entity_poly.entity_id
_entity_poly.type
_entity_poly.pdbx_seq_one_letter_code
_entity_poly.pdbx_strand_id
1 'polypeptide(L)'
;EDKKNNLWIGPDNGLNMLIRKNGSFQRYQNIPGNTSTISNNLISSITEDNKGIVWIGTGNGLNSYDINTGKFSVYKSDNNNPNTLSSNIISCLFFDKTNNLWVGTSSHGLNKFDITSGSAKRFLNIAGDNNSISENEITAITSDNQNNLWVGTLNNGANIISPAGKITHFTTAQGLASNSIFSLAQDAKGIMWIGTFGGGLDALNVRTGKIINYHKEPQNLESISSNKIYNIFEDNAGTIWFSTANGLSFYNRTIAKFVTHKVNEAGDAASNNSVFAICEDRSGNIWTGTLGSGLNVFSRTENRFVNEKFPALSNPSLRFCNVFSLAEDKAGVLWVGTSDGLISFSKSTGQINEYRAATGAISNNYIRCIYEDKNGVLWLGTHGGGLNAFDRISGKSKVYRSKSGDAGSLSSDVVMSVFEDSKGKLWVATYGGGLCYFDRSTGKFTAYKNDPLDSKTISSNFIHSLFEDNTGKLWIGTYGGGLNILDQSNNTFKHYTERDGLPNNIINGILSDAKNNIWLSTNNGVCKLNIVNGQASLTANSRTYNVQDGLQNKFNENACFRGQSGWLFFGGNNGLNAFHPDSINDNTVVPPVVITRFYLFEKPARMDTLISDAHTLNLNYRQNFFSFEFAALNYLFPDKNRYAYMMENLNEDWTYSGNRRYATYTNIDPGEYTFRVKACNNDGVWNDTGIAIKITITPPIWKTKWFTALFALTVTGLIFVYIRFRTNSLVKQNVLLEDKVNLRTSELQEKNVELTKTMENLKSTQTQLIQSEKMASLGQLTAGIAHEIQNPLNFVNNFSELSVELINEMEEGVSPEEQKDITDDLKQNLEKIHFHGKRADSIVKGMLQHSRSSVAEKQPTDINKMVEEFFNLAYHGMRAQDPGFNCTMEKNLAKDLPQIKVISQDISRVILNIFNNAFYAVAEKSKMSGKDYQPKVSITTAQSDGKIAINIRDNGKGISDDIKDKIFNPFFTTKPTGQGTGLGLSISYDIIVKGHNGTLVVNSKAGEFTEFLITLPV
;
A
#
# COMPACT_ATOMS: atom_id res chain seq x y z
N GLU A 1 -21.17 -18.95 -23.58
CA GLU A 1 -19.80 -19.31 -24.02
C GLU A 1 -19.93 -20.60 -24.80
N ASP A 2 -19.20 -20.75 -25.91
CA ASP A 2 -19.21 -21.99 -26.71
C ASP A 2 -18.08 -22.94 -26.30
N LYS A 3 -18.09 -24.17 -26.82
CA LYS A 3 -17.04 -25.19 -26.59
C LYS A 3 -15.65 -24.80 -27.10
N LYS A 4 -15.53 -23.75 -27.91
CA LYS A 4 -14.26 -23.20 -28.41
C LYS A 4 -13.81 -21.99 -27.58
N ASN A 5 -14.44 -21.73 -26.43
CA ASN A 5 -14.20 -20.60 -25.53
C ASN A 5 -14.48 -19.22 -26.17
N ASN A 6 -15.31 -19.13 -27.21
CA ASN A 6 -15.80 -17.84 -27.70
C ASN A 6 -17.02 -17.38 -26.89
N LEU A 7 -17.14 -16.07 -26.71
CA LEU A 7 -18.27 -15.47 -26.01
C LEU A 7 -19.26 -14.90 -27.02
N TRP A 8 -20.50 -15.38 -26.96
CA TRP A 8 -21.61 -14.92 -27.79
C TRP A 8 -22.47 -13.93 -27.01
N ILE A 9 -22.75 -12.78 -27.61
CA ILE A 9 -23.45 -11.65 -26.98
C ILE A 9 -24.51 -11.13 -27.95
N GLY A 10 -25.77 -11.09 -27.51
CA GLY A 10 -26.90 -10.60 -28.29
C GLY A 10 -27.44 -9.26 -27.79
N PRO A 11 -26.85 -8.11 -28.17
CA PRO A 11 -27.47 -6.80 -27.95
C PRO A 11 -28.64 -6.55 -28.92
N ASP A 12 -29.34 -5.43 -28.74
CA ASP A 12 -30.48 -5.02 -29.58
C ASP A 12 -30.14 -4.81 -31.07
N ASN A 13 -28.86 -4.85 -31.45
CA ASN A 13 -28.37 -4.47 -32.77
C ASN A 13 -27.61 -5.60 -33.52
N GLY A 14 -27.91 -6.85 -33.18
CA GLY A 14 -27.37 -8.04 -33.84
C GLY A 14 -26.67 -9.00 -32.89
N LEU A 15 -25.97 -9.98 -33.44
CA LEU A 15 -25.22 -10.99 -32.69
C LEU A 15 -23.72 -10.69 -32.77
N ASN A 16 -23.04 -10.70 -31.63
CA ASN A 16 -21.59 -10.52 -31.56
C ASN A 16 -20.94 -11.80 -31.03
N MET A 17 -19.84 -12.18 -31.64
CA MET A 17 -18.94 -13.24 -31.16
C MET A 17 -17.60 -12.60 -30.82
N LEU A 18 -17.21 -12.67 -29.56
CA LEU A 18 -15.88 -12.34 -29.09
C LEU A 18 -15.02 -13.60 -29.14
N ILE A 19 -14.03 -13.59 -30.04
CA ILE A 19 -13.01 -14.63 -30.13
C ILE A 19 -12.00 -14.36 -29.02
N ARG A 20 -12.14 -15.05 -27.89
CA ARG A 20 -11.32 -14.77 -26.69
C ARG A 20 -9.83 -14.90 -26.96
N LYS A 21 -9.43 -15.88 -27.77
CA LYS A 21 -8.01 -16.15 -28.08
C LYS A 21 -7.28 -14.90 -28.57
N ASN A 22 -7.94 -14.08 -29.39
CA ASN A 22 -7.31 -12.90 -29.98
C ASN A 22 -8.01 -11.56 -29.68
N GLY A 23 -9.00 -11.56 -28.79
CA GLY A 23 -9.78 -10.38 -28.41
C GLY A 23 -10.60 -9.74 -29.54
N SER A 24 -10.70 -10.38 -30.71
CA SER A 24 -11.42 -9.82 -31.85
C SER A 24 -12.93 -10.04 -31.75
N PHE A 25 -13.70 -9.07 -32.26
CA PHE A 25 -15.15 -9.16 -32.36
C PHE A 25 -15.57 -9.45 -33.79
N GLN A 26 -16.41 -10.45 -33.96
CA GLN A 26 -17.14 -10.69 -35.19
C GLN A 26 -18.61 -10.37 -34.97
N ARG A 27 -19.18 -9.54 -35.85
CA ARG A 27 -20.56 -9.09 -35.75
C ARG A 27 -21.40 -9.65 -36.89
N TYR A 28 -22.57 -10.16 -36.54
CA TYR A 28 -23.56 -10.68 -37.45
C TYR A 28 -24.82 -9.82 -37.35
N GLN A 29 -25.31 -9.35 -38.48
CA GLN A 29 -26.52 -8.54 -38.58
C GLN A 29 -27.45 -9.11 -39.63
N ASN A 30 -28.75 -8.90 -39.44
CA ASN A 30 -29.75 -9.25 -40.43
C ASN A 30 -29.56 -8.37 -41.67
N ILE A 31 -29.43 -9.02 -42.82
CA ILE A 31 -29.52 -8.36 -44.12
C ILE A 31 -30.86 -8.78 -44.74
N PRO A 32 -31.82 -7.85 -44.91
CA PRO A 32 -33.13 -8.18 -45.48
C PRO A 32 -33.01 -8.93 -46.81
N GLY A 33 -33.70 -10.07 -46.93
CA GLY A 33 -33.68 -10.93 -48.12
C GLY A 33 -32.53 -11.94 -48.21
N ASN A 34 -31.53 -11.88 -47.32
CA ASN A 34 -30.42 -12.84 -47.29
C ASN A 34 -30.60 -13.92 -46.21
N THR A 35 -30.94 -15.14 -46.64
CA THR A 35 -31.15 -16.30 -45.75
C THR A 35 -29.86 -16.87 -45.16
N SER A 36 -28.69 -16.41 -45.60
CA SER A 36 -27.39 -16.77 -45.02
C SER A 36 -26.97 -15.86 -43.86
N THR A 37 -27.85 -14.94 -43.42
CA THR A 37 -27.64 -14.07 -42.26
C THR A 37 -28.66 -14.33 -41.17
N ILE A 38 -28.42 -13.82 -39.95
CA ILE A 38 -29.39 -13.93 -38.84
C ILE A 38 -30.75 -13.35 -39.23
N SER A 39 -31.85 -13.94 -38.77
CA SER A 39 -33.20 -13.58 -39.20
C SER A 39 -33.76 -12.27 -38.60
N ASN A 40 -33.17 -11.79 -37.50
CA ASN A 40 -33.49 -10.50 -36.89
C ASN A 40 -32.29 -10.03 -36.05
N ASN A 41 -32.18 -8.72 -35.79
CA ASN A 41 -31.14 -8.15 -34.95
C ASN A 41 -31.46 -8.22 -33.44
N LEU A 42 -32.74 -8.36 -33.07
CA LEU A 42 -33.16 -8.55 -31.69
C LEU A 42 -32.93 -10.01 -31.29
N ILE A 43 -31.94 -10.24 -30.45
CA ILE A 43 -31.57 -11.56 -29.93
C ILE A 43 -32.20 -11.75 -28.55
N SER A 44 -32.94 -12.83 -28.36
CA SER A 44 -33.62 -13.12 -27.09
C SER A 44 -32.93 -14.22 -26.28
N SER A 45 -32.32 -15.20 -26.95
CA SER A 45 -31.68 -16.34 -26.29
C SER A 45 -30.63 -16.99 -27.17
N ILE A 46 -29.58 -17.55 -26.56
CA ILE A 46 -28.46 -18.21 -27.23
C ILE A 46 -28.14 -19.49 -26.46
N THR A 47 -27.99 -20.61 -27.17
CA THR A 47 -27.55 -21.88 -26.59
C THR A 47 -26.70 -22.66 -27.59
N GLU A 48 -25.95 -23.67 -27.15
CA GLU A 48 -25.08 -24.49 -27.99
C GLU A 48 -25.48 -25.96 -27.88
N ASP A 49 -25.45 -26.69 -28.99
CA ASP A 49 -25.75 -28.11 -29.02
C ASP A 49 -24.52 -29.00 -28.74
N ASN A 50 -24.74 -30.32 -28.69
CA ASN A 50 -23.67 -31.27 -28.46
C ASN A 50 -22.61 -31.34 -29.58
N LYS A 51 -22.93 -30.87 -30.79
CA LYS A 51 -22.04 -30.85 -31.96
C LYS A 51 -21.28 -29.54 -32.14
N GLY A 52 -21.56 -28.53 -31.31
CA GLY A 52 -20.93 -27.21 -31.36
C GLY A 52 -21.62 -26.24 -32.32
N ILE A 53 -22.89 -26.48 -32.66
CA ILE A 53 -23.73 -25.54 -33.41
C ILE A 53 -24.40 -24.60 -32.42
N VAL A 54 -24.34 -23.30 -32.70
CA VAL A 54 -24.92 -22.26 -31.86
C VAL A 54 -26.33 -21.96 -32.34
N TRP A 55 -27.30 -22.10 -31.45
CA TRP A 55 -28.71 -21.84 -31.69
C TRP A 55 -29.10 -20.48 -31.11
N ILE A 56 -29.75 -19.66 -31.93
CA ILE A 56 -30.04 -18.25 -31.63
C ILE A 56 -31.53 -17.98 -31.83
N GLY A 57 -32.21 -17.62 -30.74
CA GLY A 57 -33.58 -17.14 -30.74
C GLY A 57 -33.61 -15.67 -31.08
N THR A 58 -34.50 -15.28 -32.00
CA THR A 58 -34.62 -13.89 -32.44
C THR A 58 -36.07 -13.45 -32.46
N GLY A 59 -36.29 -12.14 -32.63
CA GLY A 59 -37.63 -11.58 -32.84
C GLY A 59 -38.32 -12.01 -34.14
N ASN A 60 -37.66 -12.74 -35.05
CA ASN A 60 -38.26 -13.21 -36.31
C ASN A 60 -37.71 -14.56 -36.80
N GLY A 61 -37.58 -15.52 -35.90
CA GLY A 61 -37.25 -16.92 -36.19
C GLY A 61 -36.18 -17.49 -35.28
N LEU A 62 -36.02 -18.81 -35.39
CA LEU A 62 -34.90 -19.55 -34.80
C LEU A 62 -33.78 -19.65 -35.82
N ASN A 63 -32.54 -19.44 -35.38
CA ASN A 63 -31.36 -19.55 -36.22
C ASN A 63 -30.44 -20.63 -35.65
N SER A 64 -29.72 -21.32 -36.53
CA SER A 64 -28.57 -22.13 -36.17
C SER A 64 -27.34 -21.61 -36.91
N TYR A 65 -26.20 -21.62 -36.24
CA TYR A 65 -24.92 -21.21 -36.77
C TYR A 65 -23.89 -22.30 -36.54
N ASP A 66 -23.39 -22.87 -37.63
CA ASP A 66 -22.29 -23.84 -37.58
C ASP A 66 -20.96 -23.10 -37.61
N ILE A 67 -20.23 -23.14 -36.49
CA ILE A 67 -18.94 -22.47 -36.32
C ILE A 67 -17.88 -23.04 -37.29
N ASN A 68 -17.99 -24.30 -37.71
CA ASN A 68 -17.00 -24.93 -38.58
C ASN A 68 -17.18 -24.51 -40.04
N THR A 69 -18.42 -24.35 -40.49
CA THR A 69 -18.74 -23.99 -41.88
C THR A 69 -19.02 -22.50 -42.07
N GLY A 70 -19.28 -21.76 -40.99
CA GLY A 70 -19.62 -20.34 -41.00
C GLY A 70 -21.02 -20.03 -41.57
N LYS A 71 -21.91 -21.02 -41.64
CA LYS A 71 -23.23 -20.90 -42.28
C LYS A 71 -24.36 -20.73 -41.26
N PHE A 72 -25.28 -19.83 -41.57
CA PHE A 72 -26.56 -19.71 -40.87
C PHE A 72 -27.64 -20.56 -41.55
N SER A 73 -28.50 -21.18 -40.75
CA SER A 73 -29.79 -21.74 -41.19
C SER A 73 -30.92 -21.13 -40.38
N VAL A 74 -32.00 -20.73 -41.06
CA VAL A 74 -33.14 -20.01 -40.47
C VAL A 74 -34.39 -20.89 -40.50
N TYR A 75 -35.05 -21.01 -39.36
CA TYR A 75 -36.31 -21.75 -39.17
C TYR A 75 -37.42 -20.78 -38.76
N LYS A 76 -38.52 -20.81 -39.51
CA LYS A 76 -39.68 -19.94 -39.30
C LYS A 76 -40.97 -20.76 -39.13
N SER A 77 -41.93 -20.14 -38.47
CA SER A 77 -43.31 -20.59 -38.39
C SER A 77 -44.00 -20.48 -39.74
N ASP A 78 -44.70 -21.53 -40.12
CA ASP A 78 -45.66 -21.57 -41.21
C ASP A 78 -47.02 -21.99 -40.64
N ASN A 79 -48.03 -21.14 -40.85
CA ASN A 79 -49.39 -21.37 -40.37
C ASN A 79 -50.05 -22.58 -41.06
N ASN A 80 -49.59 -22.93 -42.27
CA ASN A 80 -50.13 -24.04 -43.04
C ASN A 80 -49.41 -25.37 -42.73
N ASN A 81 -48.30 -25.34 -42.01
CA ASN A 81 -47.52 -26.53 -41.66
C ASN A 81 -47.36 -26.66 -40.14
N PRO A 82 -48.15 -27.55 -39.48
CA PRO A 82 -48.12 -27.71 -38.02
C PRO A 82 -46.80 -28.29 -37.50
N ASN A 83 -45.94 -28.83 -38.38
CA ASN A 83 -44.61 -29.35 -38.03
C ASN A 83 -43.54 -28.25 -38.02
N THR A 84 -43.89 -26.98 -38.21
CA THR A 84 -42.96 -25.84 -38.06
C THR A 84 -43.17 -25.17 -36.69
N LEU A 85 -42.30 -24.23 -36.32
CA LEU A 85 -42.43 -23.46 -35.07
C LEU A 85 -43.83 -22.84 -34.94
N SER A 86 -44.32 -22.68 -33.71
CA SER A 86 -45.63 -22.07 -33.45
C SER A 86 -45.67 -20.55 -33.63
N SER A 87 -44.52 -19.87 -33.52
CA SER A 87 -44.36 -18.44 -33.77
C SER A 87 -42.91 -18.12 -34.15
N ASN A 88 -42.72 -16.99 -34.82
CA ASN A 88 -41.40 -16.45 -35.17
C ASN A 88 -40.77 -15.64 -34.02
N ILE A 89 -41.53 -15.22 -33.02
CA ILE A 89 -41.01 -14.43 -31.91
C ILE A 89 -40.55 -15.40 -30.82
N ILE A 90 -39.25 -15.69 -30.81
CA ILE A 90 -38.64 -16.63 -29.87
C ILE A 90 -38.31 -15.88 -28.58
N SER A 91 -38.67 -16.43 -27.42
CA SER A 91 -38.39 -15.82 -26.11
C SER A 91 -37.23 -16.49 -25.40
N CYS A 92 -37.14 -17.82 -25.43
CA CYS A 92 -36.12 -18.58 -24.73
C CYS A 92 -35.82 -19.91 -25.45
N LEU A 93 -34.59 -20.40 -25.27
CA LEU A 93 -34.11 -21.67 -25.81
C LEU A 93 -33.52 -22.52 -24.70
N PHE A 94 -33.77 -23.83 -24.75
CA PHE A 94 -33.22 -24.77 -23.77
C PHE A 94 -32.97 -26.15 -24.40
N PHE A 95 -31.78 -26.72 -24.18
CA PHE A 95 -31.51 -28.10 -24.54
C PHE A 95 -31.77 -29.01 -23.34
N ASP A 96 -32.61 -30.02 -23.52
CA ASP A 96 -32.76 -31.06 -22.49
C ASP A 96 -31.58 -32.05 -22.50
N LYS A 97 -31.49 -32.89 -21.47
CA LYS A 97 -30.41 -33.90 -21.34
C LYS A 97 -30.41 -34.94 -22.47
N THR A 98 -31.52 -35.07 -23.20
CA THR A 98 -31.65 -35.95 -24.38
C THR A 98 -31.35 -35.22 -25.68
N ASN A 99 -30.82 -33.99 -25.61
CA ASN A 99 -30.42 -33.14 -26.73
C ASN A 99 -31.59 -32.74 -27.66
N ASN A 100 -32.82 -32.66 -27.13
CA ASN A 100 -33.92 -31.97 -27.84
C ASN A 100 -33.86 -30.47 -27.54
N LEU A 101 -34.14 -29.66 -28.56
CA LEU A 101 -34.23 -28.22 -28.42
C LEU A 101 -35.66 -27.83 -28.05
N TRP A 102 -35.85 -27.25 -26.88
CA TRP A 102 -37.10 -26.64 -26.47
C TRP A 102 -37.08 -25.14 -26.79
N VAL A 103 -38.11 -24.68 -27.48
CA VAL A 103 -38.22 -23.32 -28.00
C VAL A 103 -39.49 -22.67 -27.45
N GLY A 104 -39.31 -21.73 -26.53
CA GLY A 104 -40.39 -20.90 -26.01
C GLY A 104 -40.67 -19.73 -26.96
N THR A 105 -41.95 -19.37 -27.09
CA THR A 105 -42.37 -18.23 -27.90
C THR A 105 -43.10 -17.20 -27.05
N SER A 106 -43.06 -15.93 -27.45
CA SER A 106 -43.71 -14.83 -26.73
C SER A 106 -45.24 -14.78 -26.90
N SER A 107 -45.84 -15.66 -27.72
CA SER A 107 -47.27 -15.56 -28.00
C SER A 107 -47.99 -16.86 -28.37
N HIS A 108 -47.28 -17.91 -28.77
CA HIS A 108 -47.90 -19.13 -29.30
C HIS A 108 -47.29 -20.40 -28.67
N GLY A 109 -47.03 -20.38 -27.38
CA GLY A 109 -46.70 -21.55 -26.57
C GLY A 109 -45.26 -22.06 -26.74
N LEU A 110 -45.09 -23.34 -26.41
CA LEU A 110 -43.82 -24.05 -26.34
C LEU A 110 -43.66 -25.01 -27.52
N ASN A 111 -42.46 -25.15 -28.04
CA ASN A 111 -42.16 -26.11 -29.11
C ASN A 111 -41.06 -27.07 -28.66
N LYS A 112 -41.22 -28.36 -28.98
CA LYS A 112 -40.13 -29.32 -28.98
C LYS A 112 -39.61 -29.45 -30.41
N PHE A 113 -38.44 -28.90 -30.67
CA PHE A 113 -37.80 -28.85 -31.98
C PHE A 113 -36.81 -30.01 -32.12
N ASP A 114 -37.00 -30.81 -33.16
CA ASP A 114 -36.08 -31.86 -33.55
C ASP A 114 -35.03 -31.28 -34.50
N ILE A 115 -33.80 -31.19 -34.00
CA ILE A 115 -32.65 -30.63 -34.71
C ILE A 115 -32.23 -31.45 -35.95
N THR A 116 -32.68 -32.71 -36.06
CA THR A 116 -32.31 -33.59 -37.20
C THR A 116 -33.30 -33.46 -38.35
N SER A 117 -34.60 -33.48 -38.05
CA SER A 117 -35.66 -33.36 -39.07
C SER A 117 -36.04 -31.91 -39.37
N GLY A 118 -35.68 -30.96 -38.51
CA GLY A 118 -36.11 -29.57 -38.60
C GLY A 118 -37.60 -29.37 -38.29
N SER A 119 -38.25 -30.38 -37.71
CA SER A 119 -39.67 -30.35 -37.36
C SER A 119 -39.88 -29.95 -35.90
N ALA A 120 -41.04 -29.36 -35.60
CA ALA A 120 -41.43 -28.89 -34.28
C ALA A 120 -42.76 -29.53 -33.86
N LYS A 121 -42.79 -30.09 -32.65
CA LYS A 121 -44.03 -30.45 -31.96
C LYS A 121 -44.47 -29.29 -31.07
N ARG A 122 -45.67 -28.77 -31.32
CA ARG A 122 -46.24 -27.60 -30.61
C ARG A 122 -46.98 -28.04 -29.35
N PHE A 123 -46.81 -27.29 -28.27
CA PHE A 123 -47.56 -27.36 -27.01
C PHE A 123 -48.21 -26.00 -26.80
N LEU A 124 -49.54 -25.97 -26.84
CA LEU A 124 -50.35 -24.74 -26.75
C LEU A 124 -51.26 -24.82 -25.53
N ASN A 125 -51.62 -23.67 -24.97
CA ASN A 125 -52.69 -23.57 -23.99
C ASN A 125 -54.02 -23.87 -24.68
N ILE A 126 -54.76 -24.84 -24.14
CA ILE A 126 -56.10 -25.19 -24.59
C ILE A 126 -57.03 -24.94 -23.41
N ALA A 127 -57.95 -23.99 -23.57
CA ALA A 127 -58.90 -23.63 -22.53
C ALA A 127 -59.69 -24.86 -22.06
N GLY A 128 -59.65 -25.15 -20.76
CA GLY A 128 -60.34 -26.29 -20.14
C GLY A 128 -59.56 -27.60 -20.13
N ASP A 129 -58.37 -27.67 -20.76
CA ASP A 129 -57.50 -28.84 -20.69
C ASP A 129 -56.37 -28.65 -19.66
N ASN A 130 -56.51 -29.31 -18.51
CA ASN A 130 -55.52 -29.28 -17.44
C ASN A 130 -54.21 -30.01 -17.79
N ASN A 131 -54.18 -30.79 -18.88
CA ASN A 131 -52.95 -31.41 -19.41
C ASN A 131 -52.27 -30.53 -20.47
N SER A 132 -52.78 -29.32 -20.75
CA SER A 132 -52.13 -28.33 -21.61
C SER A 132 -51.29 -27.33 -20.80
N ILE A 133 -50.44 -26.55 -21.45
CA ILE A 133 -49.65 -25.49 -20.78
C ILE A 133 -50.57 -24.37 -20.27
N SER A 134 -50.23 -23.75 -19.15
CA SER A 134 -51.06 -22.75 -18.47
C SER A 134 -51.21 -21.41 -19.20
N GLU A 135 -50.31 -21.09 -20.13
CA GLU A 135 -50.31 -19.85 -20.93
C GLU A 135 -49.42 -20.01 -22.16
N ASN A 136 -49.70 -19.25 -23.22
CA ASN A 136 -48.93 -19.30 -24.47
C ASN A 136 -47.71 -18.36 -24.50
N GLU A 137 -47.54 -17.50 -23.50
CA GLU A 137 -46.41 -16.60 -23.41
C GLU A 137 -45.34 -17.22 -22.50
N ILE A 138 -44.34 -17.84 -23.11
CA ILE A 138 -43.28 -18.57 -22.42
C ILE A 138 -42.11 -17.62 -22.17
N THR A 139 -41.58 -17.60 -20.96
CA THR A 139 -40.50 -16.67 -20.56
C THR A 139 -39.20 -17.38 -20.23
N ALA A 140 -39.27 -18.58 -19.64
CA ALA A 140 -38.11 -19.34 -19.21
C ALA A 140 -38.35 -20.85 -19.33
N ILE A 141 -37.30 -21.60 -19.63
CA ILE A 141 -37.34 -23.07 -19.69
C ILE A 141 -36.09 -23.62 -19.00
N THR A 142 -36.27 -24.64 -18.16
CA THR A 142 -35.17 -25.41 -17.56
C THR A 142 -35.60 -26.86 -17.32
N SER A 143 -34.70 -27.70 -16.80
CA SER A 143 -35.03 -29.06 -16.37
C SER A 143 -34.52 -29.32 -14.97
N ASP A 144 -35.25 -30.14 -14.21
CA ASP A 144 -34.77 -30.60 -12.91
C ASP A 144 -33.93 -31.90 -12.98
N ASN A 145 -33.38 -32.29 -11.84
CA ASN A 145 -32.60 -33.51 -11.65
C ASN A 145 -33.41 -34.81 -11.85
N GLN A 146 -34.75 -34.73 -11.85
CA GLN A 146 -35.64 -35.85 -12.16
C GLN A 146 -36.04 -35.87 -13.66
N ASN A 147 -35.46 -34.98 -14.47
CA ASN A 147 -35.73 -34.78 -15.89
C ASN A 147 -37.14 -34.27 -16.19
N ASN A 148 -37.82 -33.64 -15.22
CA ASN A 148 -39.03 -32.87 -15.53
C ASN A 148 -38.62 -31.54 -16.17
N LEU A 149 -39.33 -31.13 -17.21
CA LEU A 149 -39.15 -29.84 -17.87
C LEU A 149 -39.98 -28.79 -17.13
N TRP A 150 -39.33 -27.72 -16.68
CA TRP A 150 -39.97 -26.58 -16.05
C TRP A 150 -40.08 -25.42 -17.05
N VAL A 151 -41.28 -24.88 -17.19
CA VAL A 151 -41.62 -23.88 -18.20
C VAL A 151 -42.35 -22.73 -17.53
N GLY A 152 -41.67 -21.59 -17.37
CA GLY A 152 -42.23 -20.38 -16.80
C GLY A 152 -43.06 -19.61 -17.82
N THR A 153 -44.15 -19.00 -17.35
CA THR A 153 -45.01 -18.14 -18.17
C THR A 153 -45.11 -16.72 -17.59
N LEU A 154 -45.63 -15.79 -18.38
CA LEU A 154 -45.68 -14.38 -18.00
C LEU A 154 -46.64 -14.10 -16.84
N ASN A 155 -47.77 -14.79 -16.74
CA ASN A 155 -48.82 -14.49 -15.74
C ASN A 155 -49.44 -15.71 -15.05
N ASN A 156 -49.22 -16.93 -15.55
CA ASN A 156 -49.88 -18.16 -15.06
C ASN A 156 -48.89 -19.20 -14.50
N GLY A 157 -47.80 -18.75 -13.88
CA GLY A 157 -46.90 -19.58 -13.08
C GLY A 157 -45.98 -20.46 -13.92
N ALA A 158 -45.58 -21.59 -13.35
CA ALA A 158 -44.73 -22.58 -14.01
C ALA A 158 -45.53 -23.81 -14.41
N ASN A 159 -45.17 -24.39 -15.55
CA ASN A 159 -45.63 -25.71 -15.98
C ASN A 159 -44.50 -26.71 -15.76
N ILE A 160 -44.82 -27.85 -15.18
CA ILE A 160 -43.88 -28.96 -14.99
C ILE A 160 -44.36 -30.08 -15.91
N ILE A 161 -43.53 -30.46 -16.89
CA ILE A 161 -43.81 -31.52 -17.84
C ILE A 161 -42.94 -32.72 -17.49
N SER A 162 -43.57 -33.83 -17.09
CA SER A 162 -42.84 -35.04 -16.75
C SER A 162 -42.25 -35.71 -18.01
N PRO A 163 -41.27 -36.61 -17.87
CA PRO A 163 -40.77 -37.41 -19.00
C PRO A 163 -41.85 -38.22 -19.71
N ALA A 164 -42.93 -38.58 -19.01
CA ALA A 164 -44.10 -39.26 -19.57
C ALA A 164 -45.05 -38.32 -20.33
N GLY A 165 -44.77 -37.00 -20.34
CA GLY A 165 -45.56 -35.99 -21.03
C GLY A 165 -46.74 -35.44 -20.23
N LYS A 166 -46.87 -35.76 -18.94
CA LYS A 166 -47.91 -35.20 -18.07
C LYS A 166 -47.54 -33.78 -17.67
N ILE A 167 -48.46 -32.84 -17.85
CA ILE A 167 -48.29 -31.44 -17.46
C ILE A 167 -48.96 -31.19 -16.11
N THR A 168 -48.27 -30.48 -15.20
CA THR A 168 -48.83 -29.99 -13.93
C THR A 168 -48.48 -28.52 -13.75
N HIS A 169 -49.43 -27.73 -13.25
CA HIS A 169 -49.25 -26.29 -13.04
C HIS A 169 -48.79 -26.00 -11.61
N PHE A 170 -47.87 -25.05 -11.48
CA PHE A 170 -47.31 -24.59 -10.22
C PHE A 170 -47.47 -23.06 -10.14
N THR A 171 -48.32 -22.61 -9.23
CA THR A 171 -48.80 -21.22 -9.11
C THR A 171 -48.69 -20.71 -7.68
N THR A 172 -49.15 -19.49 -7.42
CA THR A 172 -49.30 -18.92 -6.08
C THR A 172 -50.15 -19.81 -5.15
N ALA A 173 -51.09 -20.59 -5.68
CA ALA A 173 -51.86 -21.57 -4.90
C ALA A 173 -50.98 -22.69 -4.30
N GLN A 174 -49.79 -22.93 -4.87
CA GLN A 174 -48.80 -23.89 -4.38
C GLN A 174 -47.62 -23.22 -3.65
N GLY A 175 -47.69 -21.90 -3.39
CA GLY A 175 -46.72 -21.16 -2.59
C GLY A 175 -45.70 -20.31 -3.35
N LEU A 176 -45.84 -20.14 -4.68
CA LEU A 176 -45.06 -19.13 -5.42
C LEU A 176 -45.37 -17.71 -4.90
N ALA A 177 -44.37 -16.83 -4.89
CA ALA A 177 -44.57 -15.43 -4.53
C ALA A 177 -45.33 -14.66 -5.62
N SER A 178 -45.15 -15.03 -6.89
CA SER A 178 -45.86 -14.46 -8.02
C SER A 178 -45.99 -15.48 -9.15
N ASN A 179 -47.07 -15.38 -9.92
CA ASN A 179 -47.27 -16.20 -11.11
C ASN A 179 -46.50 -15.66 -12.33
N SER A 180 -45.89 -14.48 -12.24
CA SER A 180 -45.09 -13.91 -13.33
C SER A 180 -43.65 -14.37 -13.25
N ILE A 181 -43.30 -15.42 -13.99
CA ILE A 181 -41.97 -16.03 -13.97
C ILE A 181 -41.13 -15.47 -15.11
N PHE A 182 -39.87 -15.12 -14.83
CA PHE A 182 -38.93 -14.58 -15.82
C PHE A 182 -37.67 -15.42 -15.96
N SER A 183 -37.29 -16.16 -14.92
CA SER A 183 -36.10 -17.01 -14.94
C SER A 183 -36.31 -18.24 -14.09
N LEU A 184 -35.73 -19.36 -14.52
CA LEU A 184 -35.74 -20.64 -13.83
C LEU A 184 -34.36 -21.26 -13.90
N ALA A 185 -33.83 -21.70 -12.76
CA ALA A 185 -32.56 -22.43 -12.70
C ALA A 185 -32.56 -23.39 -11.52
N GLN A 186 -32.18 -24.65 -11.74
CA GLN A 186 -31.92 -25.57 -10.63
C GLN A 186 -30.45 -25.55 -10.26
N ASP A 187 -30.16 -25.43 -8.96
CA ASP A 187 -28.79 -25.55 -8.47
C ASP A 187 -28.31 -27.00 -8.33
N ALA A 188 -27.00 -27.18 -8.16
CA ALA A 188 -26.37 -28.49 -8.00
C ALA A 188 -26.89 -29.34 -6.81
N LYS A 189 -27.58 -28.72 -5.83
CA LYS A 189 -28.19 -29.42 -4.67
C LYS A 189 -29.67 -29.75 -4.88
N GLY A 190 -30.24 -29.40 -6.02
CA GLY A 190 -31.61 -29.72 -6.41
C GLY A 190 -32.66 -28.70 -5.94
N ILE A 191 -32.25 -27.50 -5.51
CA ILE A 191 -33.19 -26.41 -5.26
C ILE A 191 -33.47 -25.70 -6.58
N MET A 192 -34.75 -25.60 -6.93
CA MET A 192 -35.25 -24.83 -8.05
C MET A 192 -35.40 -23.38 -7.64
N TRP A 193 -34.64 -22.49 -8.29
CA TRP A 193 -34.73 -21.06 -8.12
C TRP A 193 -35.64 -20.47 -9.19
N ILE A 194 -36.62 -19.69 -8.75
CA ILE A 194 -37.67 -19.13 -9.59
C ILE A 194 -37.63 -17.62 -9.44
N GLY A 195 -37.18 -16.95 -10.50
CA GLY A 195 -37.12 -15.50 -10.58
C GLY A 195 -38.45 -14.97 -11.07
N THR A 196 -39.09 -14.11 -10.27
CA THR A 196 -40.38 -13.53 -10.62
C THR A 196 -40.28 -12.05 -10.99
N PHE A 197 -41.31 -11.54 -11.67
CA PHE A 197 -41.47 -10.12 -11.95
C PHE A 197 -42.36 -9.48 -10.89
N GLY A 198 -41.73 -8.91 -9.87
CA GLY A 198 -42.40 -8.14 -8.81
C GLY A 198 -42.67 -8.92 -7.52
N GLY A 199 -42.66 -10.25 -7.55
CA GLY A 199 -42.80 -11.09 -6.35
C GLY A 199 -41.49 -11.40 -5.62
N GLY A 200 -40.33 -11.12 -6.24
CA GLY A 200 -39.02 -11.50 -5.73
C GLY A 200 -38.54 -12.85 -6.26
N LEU A 201 -37.86 -13.60 -5.39
CA LEU A 201 -37.19 -14.85 -5.72
C LEU A 201 -37.76 -15.98 -4.87
N ASP A 202 -38.12 -17.09 -5.50
CA ASP A 202 -38.57 -18.29 -4.79
C ASP A 202 -37.49 -19.39 -4.86
N ALA A 203 -37.26 -20.05 -3.74
CA ALA A 203 -36.37 -21.21 -3.63
C ALA A 203 -37.18 -22.45 -3.23
N LEU A 204 -37.38 -23.36 -4.18
CA LEU A 204 -38.16 -24.57 -4.01
C LEU A 204 -37.25 -25.80 -3.93
N ASN A 205 -37.30 -26.54 -2.84
CA ASN A 205 -36.70 -27.86 -2.79
C ASN A 205 -37.58 -28.87 -3.55
N VAL A 206 -37.15 -29.28 -4.74
CA VAL A 206 -37.94 -30.17 -5.62
C VAL A 206 -38.22 -31.53 -4.98
N ARG A 207 -37.38 -31.99 -4.04
CA ARG A 207 -37.56 -33.28 -3.36
C ARG A 207 -38.54 -33.21 -2.19
N THR A 208 -38.50 -32.13 -1.41
CA THR A 208 -39.35 -32.00 -0.20
C THR A 208 -40.61 -31.18 -0.44
N GLY A 209 -40.69 -30.43 -1.54
CA GLY A 209 -41.77 -29.49 -1.82
C GLY A 209 -41.74 -28.22 -0.96
N LYS A 210 -40.75 -28.06 -0.07
CA LYS A 210 -40.62 -26.86 0.77
C LYS A 210 -40.16 -25.68 -0.09
N ILE A 211 -40.92 -24.59 -0.05
CA ILE A 211 -40.63 -23.32 -0.72
C ILE A 211 -40.31 -22.23 0.29
N ILE A 212 -39.39 -21.34 -0.07
CA ILE A 212 -39.05 -20.12 0.68
C ILE A 212 -39.10 -18.96 -0.32
N ASN A 213 -39.80 -17.89 0.03
CA ASN A 213 -39.92 -16.69 -0.78
C ASN A 213 -39.00 -15.59 -0.22
N TYR A 214 -38.26 -14.92 -1.10
CA TYR A 214 -37.34 -13.83 -0.76
C TYR A 214 -37.77 -12.54 -1.45
N HIS A 215 -37.89 -11.47 -0.67
CA HIS A 215 -38.33 -10.15 -1.15
C HIS A 215 -37.33 -9.05 -0.72
N LYS A 216 -37.35 -7.93 -1.45
CA LYS A 216 -36.60 -6.73 -1.10
C LYS A 216 -37.21 -6.10 0.14
N GLU A 217 -36.39 -5.98 1.17
CA GLU A 217 -36.70 -5.26 2.39
C GLU A 217 -35.90 -3.94 2.41
N PRO A 218 -36.54 -2.77 2.47
CA PRO A 218 -35.84 -1.49 2.43
C PRO A 218 -34.80 -1.29 3.54
N GLN A 219 -35.08 -1.80 4.74
CA GLN A 219 -34.22 -1.66 5.92
C GLN A 219 -33.14 -2.75 6.03
N ASN A 220 -33.24 -3.82 5.25
CA ASN A 220 -32.32 -4.93 5.27
C ASN A 220 -31.42 -4.89 4.03
N LEU A 221 -30.17 -4.46 4.22
CA LEU A 221 -29.17 -4.39 3.16
C LEU A 221 -28.75 -5.77 2.65
N GLU A 222 -28.99 -6.84 3.40
CA GLU A 222 -28.69 -8.22 3.01
C GLU A 222 -29.84 -8.88 2.24
N SER A 223 -31.02 -8.24 2.18
CA SER A 223 -32.13 -8.70 1.33
C SER A 223 -31.82 -8.50 -0.15
N ILE A 224 -32.52 -9.26 -1.00
CA ILE A 224 -32.37 -9.18 -2.46
C ILE A 224 -32.52 -7.75 -2.98
N SER A 225 -31.69 -7.31 -3.92
CA SER A 225 -31.61 -5.91 -4.34
C SER A 225 -32.88 -5.36 -5.03
N SER A 226 -33.74 -6.22 -5.58
CA SER A 226 -35.03 -5.86 -6.16
C SER A 226 -35.95 -7.08 -6.25
N ASN A 227 -37.27 -6.86 -6.29
CA ASN A 227 -38.26 -7.92 -6.52
C ASN A 227 -38.43 -8.34 -7.99
N LYS A 228 -37.71 -7.71 -8.90
CA LYS A 228 -37.72 -8.05 -10.34
C LYS A 228 -36.45 -8.81 -10.68
N ILE A 229 -36.58 -10.11 -10.92
CA ILE A 229 -35.46 -11.02 -11.20
C ILE A 229 -35.49 -11.42 -12.67
N TYR A 230 -34.46 -11.04 -13.41
CA TYR A 230 -34.38 -11.24 -14.87
C TYR A 230 -33.67 -12.54 -15.26
N ASN A 231 -32.69 -12.97 -14.48
CA ASN A 231 -31.87 -14.14 -14.80
C ASN A 231 -31.23 -14.72 -13.53
N ILE A 232 -30.97 -16.02 -13.57
CA ILE A 232 -30.40 -16.79 -12.47
C ILE A 232 -29.30 -17.68 -13.04
N PHE A 233 -28.11 -17.65 -12.45
CA PHE A 233 -26.96 -18.39 -12.92
C PHE A 233 -26.13 -18.93 -11.75
N GLU A 234 -25.80 -20.21 -11.76
CA GLU A 234 -24.85 -20.81 -10.80
C GLU A 234 -23.45 -20.82 -11.42
N ASP A 235 -22.46 -20.28 -10.71
CA ASP A 235 -21.05 -20.33 -11.12
C ASP A 235 -20.35 -21.62 -10.68
N ASN A 236 -19.12 -21.83 -11.19
CA ASN A 236 -18.33 -23.02 -10.87
C ASN A 236 -17.95 -23.13 -9.38
N ALA A 237 -18.04 -22.05 -8.60
CA ALA A 237 -17.81 -22.06 -7.16
C ALA A 237 -19.08 -22.42 -6.37
N GLY A 238 -20.22 -22.66 -7.05
CA GLY A 238 -21.52 -22.92 -6.44
C GLY A 238 -22.21 -21.64 -5.91
N THR A 239 -21.75 -20.46 -6.33
CA THR A 239 -22.43 -19.19 -6.05
C THR A 239 -23.54 -18.99 -7.06
N ILE A 240 -24.71 -18.61 -6.56
CA ILE A 240 -25.90 -18.37 -7.37
C ILE A 240 -26.05 -16.86 -7.52
N TRP A 241 -26.07 -16.41 -8.75
CA TRP A 241 -26.16 -15.02 -9.16
C TRP A 241 -27.58 -14.73 -9.62
N PHE A 242 -28.14 -13.62 -9.15
CA PHE A 242 -29.45 -13.13 -9.52
C PHE A 242 -29.29 -11.76 -10.15
N SER A 243 -29.62 -11.64 -11.43
CA SER A 243 -29.69 -10.33 -12.07
C SER A 243 -31.03 -9.68 -11.75
N THR A 244 -31.00 -8.50 -11.14
CA THR A 244 -32.17 -7.77 -10.68
C THR A 244 -32.29 -6.42 -11.37
N ALA A 245 -33.43 -5.73 -11.22
CA ALA A 245 -33.57 -4.36 -11.71
C ALA A 245 -32.60 -3.34 -11.09
N ASN A 246 -32.01 -3.65 -9.92
CA ASN A 246 -31.07 -2.78 -9.21
C ASN A 246 -29.64 -3.36 -9.18
N GLY A 247 -29.24 -4.11 -10.21
CA GLY A 247 -27.92 -4.73 -10.31
C GLY A 247 -27.93 -6.22 -9.95
N LEU A 248 -26.79 -6.74 -9.48
CA LEU A 248 -26.62 -8.17 -9.16
C LEU A 248 -26.76 -8.42 -7.66
N SER A 249 -27.54 -9.45 -7.32
CA SER A 249 -27.51 -10.10 -6.01
C SER A 249 -26.84 -11.47 -6.15
N PHE A 250 -26.28 -11.99 -5.07
CA PHE A 250 -25.70 -13.34 -5.07
C PHE A 250 -26.00 -14.07 -3.76
N TYR A 251 -25.97 -15.39 -3.83
CA TYR A 251 -26.14 -16.27 -2.70
C TYR A 251 -25.16 -17.43 -2.81
N ASN A 252 -24.44 -17.70 -1.73
CA ASN A 252 -23.53 -18.83 -1.65
C ASN A 252 -23.85 -19.64 -0.39
N ARG A 253 -24.02 -20.96 -0.55
CA ARG A 253 -24.35 -21.89 0.55
C ARG A 253 -23.15 -22.38 1.33
N THR A 254 -21.96 -22.38 0.74
CA THR A 254 -20.75 -22.89 1.37
C THR A 254 -20.16 -21.88 2.34
N ILE A 255 -20.46 -20.60 2.18
CA ILE A 255 -20.08 -19.55 3.11
C ILE A 255 -21.24 -19.34 4.10
N ALA A 256 -21.11 -19.92 5.29
CA ALA A 256 -21.98 -19.56 6.39
C ALA A 256 -21.62 -18.15 6.86
N LYS A 257 -22.57 -17.21 6.75
CA LYS A 257 -22.42 -15.89 7.34
C LYS A 257 -22.81 -15.92 8.81
N PHE A 258 -22.08 -15.16 9.61
CA PHE A 258 -22.51 -14.83 10.95
C PHE A 258 -23.84 -14.08 10.86
N VAL A 259 -24.74 -14.32 11.81
CA VAL A 259 -26.00 -13.58 11.90
C VAL A 259 -25.88 -12.62 13.08
N THR A 260 -26.27 -11.37 12.84
CA THR A 260 -26.35 -10.34 13.88
C THR A 260 -27.81 -10.15 14.28
N HIS A 261 -28.15 -10.49 15.52
CA HIS A 261 -29.49 -10.33 16.07
C HIS A 261 -29.59 -8.98 16.79
N LYS A 262 -30.55 -8.16 16.38
CA LYS A 262 -30.86 -6.89 17.03
C LYS A 262 -31.94 -7.09 18.08
N VAL A 263 -31.82 -6.37 19.19
CA VAL A 263 -32.77 -6.44 20.31
C VAL A 263 -34.11 -5.82 19.90
N ASN A 264 -34.07 -4.78 19.07
CA ASN A 264 -35.25 -4.20 18.46
C ASN A 264 -35.10 -4.13 16.93
N GLU A 265 -35.95 -4.85 16.21
CA GLU A 265 -35.98 -4.86 14.73
C GLU A 265 -36.74 -3.65 14.15
N ALA A 266 -37.58 -2.97 14.95
CA ALA A 266 -38.56 -2.00 14.46
C ALA A 266 -38.01 -0.58 14.15
N GLY A 267 -36.68 -0.38 14.11
CA GLY A 267 -36.09 0.91 13.74
C GLY A 267 -36.41 2.06 14.72
N ASP A 268 -36.86 1.75 15.92
CA ASP A 268 -37.18 2.75 16.94
C ASP A 268 -35.88 3.40 17.44
N ALA A 269 -35.66 4.66 17.05
CA ALA A 269 -34.41 5.40 17.29
C ALA A 269 -34.06 5.55 18.78
N ALA A 270 -35.02 5.31 19.67
CA ALA A 270 -34.83 5.34 21.12
C ALA A 270 -34.24 4.04 21.71
N SER A 271 -34.18 2.95 20.94
CA SER A 271 -33.69 1.65 21.40
C SER A 271 -32.24 1.41 20.98
N ASN A 272 -31.40 1.03 21.93
CA ASN A 272 -29.96 0.85 21.72
C ASN A 272 -29.63 -0.64 21.68
N ASN A 273 -29.00 -1.07 20.58
CA ASN A 273 -28.64 -2.47 20.33
C ASN A 273 -27.29 -2.86 20.93
N SER A 274 -26.65 -1.99 21.71
CA SER A 274 -25.32 -2.24 22.27
C SER A 274 -25.39 -3.28 23.39
N VAL A 275 -24.92 -4.49 23.12
CA VAL A 275 -24.87 -5.60 24.08
C VAL A 275 -23.52 -5.57 24.81
N PHE A 276 -23.54 -5.53 26.14
CA PHE A 276 -22.35 -5.48 27.00
C PHE A 276 -22.19 -6.71 27.89
N ALA A 277 -23.28 -7.42 28.19
CA ALA A 277 -23.25 -8.59 29.06
C ALA A 277 -24.03 -9.74 28.43
N ILE A 278 -23.53 -10.97 28.59
CA ILE A 278 -24.19 -12.18 28.09
C ILE A 278 -24.02 -13.27 29.15
N CYS A 279 -25.11 -13.96 29.47
CA CYS A 279 -25.11 -15.12 30.36
C CYS A 279 -26.14 -16.13 29.87
N GLU A 280 -25.78 -17.41 29.79
CA GLU A 280 -26.76 -18.48 29.64
C GLU A 280 -27.29 -18.89 31.01
N ASP A 281 -28.59 -19.10 31.11
CA ASP A 281 -29.16 -19.70 32.31
C ASP A 281 -29.22 -21.23 32.27
N ARG A 282 -29.47 -21.86 33.43
CA ARG A 282 -29.64 -23.32 33.54
C ARG A 282 -30.77 -23.90 32.68
N SER A 283 -31.73 -23.08 32.23
CA SER A 283 -32.81 -23.49 31.33
C SER A 283 -32.43 -23.36 29.85
N GLY A 284 -31.23 -22.84 29.54
CA GLY A 284 -30.71 -22.64 28.19
C GLY A 284 -31.17 -21.33 27.53
N ASN A 285 -31.77 -20.40 28.28
CA ASN A 285 -32.09 -19.06 27.78
C ASN A 285 -30.84 -18.18 27.84
N ILE A 286 -30.66 -17.33 26.84
CA ILE A 286 -29.52 -16.43 26.76
C ILE A 286 -29.95 -15.04 27.22
N TRP A 287 -29.50 -14.63 28.40
CA TRP A 287 -29.73 -13.32 28.96
C TRP A 287 -28.65 -12.35 28.46
N THR A 288 -29.08 -11.16 28.04
CA THR A 288 -28.21 -10.12 27.49
C THR A 288 -28.48 -8.79 28.15
N GLY A 289 -27.41 -8.10 28.52
CA GLY A 289 -27.47 -6.75 29.06
C GLY A 289 -27.17 -5.73 27.97
N THR A 290 -28.02 -4.73 27.82
CA THR A 290 -27.85 -3.65 26.86
C THR A 290 -27.70 -2.29 27.53
N LEU A 291 -27.08 -1.36 26.82
CA LEU A 291 -27.03 0.04 27.25
C LEU A 291 -28.37 0.70 26.89
N GLY A 292 -29.09 1.25 27.87
CA GLY A 292 -30.37 1.95 27.69
C GLY A 292 -31.63 1.07 27.58
N SER A 293 -31.53 -0.16 27.07
CA SER A 293 -32.67 -1.10 26.95
C SER A 293 -32.65 -2.23 27.99
N GLY A 294 -31.75 -2.17 28.98
CA GLY A 294 -31.78 -3.04 30.14
C GLY A 294 -31.50 -4.51 29.83
N LEU A 295 -32.21 -5.38 30.54
CA LEU A 295 -32.07 -6.83 30.45
C LEU A 295 -32.99 -7.41 29.36
N ASN A 296 -32.45 -8.26 28.50
CA ASN A 296 -33.12 -8.83 27.34
C ASN A 296 -32.84 -10.34 27.23
N VAL A 297 -33.75 -11.12 26.64
CA VAL A 297 -33.60 -12.58 26.48
C VAL A 297 -33.61 -12.96 25.02
N PHE A 298 -32.57 -13.67 24.59
CA PHE A 298 -32.46 -14.27 23.27
C PHE A 298 -32.84 -15.76 23.33
N SER A 299 -33.79 -16.16 22.48
CA SER A 299 -34.19 -17.55 22.29
C SER A 299 -33.46 -18.14 21.08
N ARG A 300 -32.70 -19.20 21.31
CA ARG A 300 -31.99 -19.91 20.23
C ARG A 300 -32.94 -20.69 19.32
N THR A 301 -34.05 -21.20 19.86
CA THR A 301 -35.02 -21.99 19.08
C THR A 301 -35.84 -21.11 18.13
N GLU A 302 -36.16 -19.89 18.55
CA GLU A 302 -36.87 -18.90 17.74
C GLU A 302 -35.92 -17.95 16.98
N ASN A 303 -34.63 -18.03 17.27
CA ASN A 303 -33.58 -17.22 16.66
C ASN A 303 -33.82 -15.69 16.74
N ARG A 304 -34.43 -15.23 17.84
CA ARG A 304 -34.79 -13.81 18.08
C ARG A 304 -34.83 -13.49 19.57
N PHE A 305 -34.91 -12.21 19.89
CA PHE A 305 -35.21 -11.77 21.25
C PHE A 305 -36.70 -12.02 21.60
N VAL A 306 -36.94 -12.54 22.80
CA VAL A 306 -38.25 -13.00 23.30
C VAL A 306 -38.61 -12.35 24.64
N ASN A 307 -38.33 -11.06 24.77
CA ASN A 307 -38.57 -10.30 26.00
C ASN A 307 -40.02 -10.38 26.48
N GLU A 308 -40.97 -10.50 25.56
CA GLU A 308 -42.40 -10.64 25.83
C GLU A 308 -42.75 -11.89 26.66
N LYS A 309 -41.87 -12.91 26.67
CA LYS A 309 -42.05 -14.14 27.45
C LYS A 309 -41.63 -13.97 28.92
N PHE A 310 -41.03 -12.85 29.28
CA PHE A 310 -40.51 -12.58 30.62
C PHE A 310 -41.09 -11.26 31.18
N PRO A 311 -42.31 -11.28 31.73
CA PRO A 311 -43.00 -10.07 32.20
C PRO A 311 -42.21 -9.25 33.23
N ALA A 312 -41.33 -9.88 34.01
CA ALA A 312 -40.46 -9.21 34.98
C ALA A 312 -39.53 -8.16 34.34
N LEU A 313 -39.21 -8.30 33.04
CA LEU A 313 -38.41 -7.32 32.29
C LEU A 313 -39.12 -5.98 32.08
N SER A 314 -40.43 -5.90 32.32
CA SER A 314 -41.16 -4.64 32.31
C SER A 314 -40.86 -3.75 33.52
N ASN A 315 -40.25 -4.31 34.57
CA ASN A 315 -39.87 -3.57 35.77
C ASN A 315 -38.86 -2.45 35.41
N PRO A 316 -39.10 -1.18 35.84
CA PRO A 316 -38.21 -0.07 35.53
C PRO A 316 -36.74 -0.29 35.90
N SER A 317 -36.48 -0.99 37.01
CA SER A 317 -35.13 -1.32 37.48
C SER A 317 -34.38 -2.28 36.56
N LEU A 318 -35.08 -3.05 35.73
CA LEU A 318 -34.51 -3.99 34.76
C LEU A 318 -34.59 -3.49 33.32
N ARG A 319 -35.57 -2.65 32.99
CA ARG A 319 -35.85 -2.19 31.61
C ARG A 319 -34.94 -1.08 31.13
N PHE A 320 -34.58 -0.14 32.00
CA PHE A 320 -33.86 1.09 31.63
C PHE A 320 -32.47 1.20 32.25
N CYS A 321 -32.02 0.15 32.94
CA CYS A 321 -30.69 0.12 33.51
C CYS A 321 -29.62 -0.12 32.42
N ASN A 322 -28.43 0.44 32.61
CA ASN A 322 -27.29 0.08 31.77
C ASN A 322 -26.62 -1.13 32.38
N VAL A 323 -26.74 -2.29 31.73
CA VAL A 323 -26.23 -3.56 32.25
C VAL A 323 -24.85 -3.84 31.67
N PHE A 324 -23.85 -4.03 32.53
CA PHE A 324 -22.45 -4.30 32.13
C PHE A 324 -21.98 -5.70 32.46
N SER A 325 -22.65 -6.40 33.39
CA SER A 325 -22.29 -7.77 33.74
C SER A 325 -23.51 -8.57 34.17
N LEU A 326 -23.49 -9.85 33.87
CA LEU A 326 -24.50 -10.83 34.26
C LEU A 326 -23.82 -12.07 34.82
N ALA A 327 -24.38 -12.64 35.88
CA ALA A 327 -23.98 -13.94 36.39
C ALA A 327 -25.18 -14.66 37.01
N GLU A 328 -25.41 -15.92 36.65
CA GLU A 328 -26.36 -16.76 37.37
C GLU A 328 -25.62 -17.51 38.49
N ASP A 329 -26.18 -17.48 39.68
CA ASP A 329 -25.62 -18.22 40.81
C ASP A 329 -26.06 -19.69 40.86
N LYS A 330 -25.48 -20.46 41.79
CA LYS A 330 -25.86 -21.86 42.02
C LYS A 330 -27.32 -22.06 42.41
N ALA A 331 -27.99 -21.05 42.95
CA ALA A 331 -29.40 -21.09 43.34
C ALA A 331 -30.36 -20.69 42.20
N GLY A 332 -29.84 -20.26 41.05
CA GLY A 332 -30.61 -19.83 39.89
C GLY A 332 -31.08 -18.38 39.96
N VAL A 333 -30.52 -17.58 40.88
CA VAL A 333 -30.74 -16.13 40.94
C VAL A 333 -29.81 -15.47 39.94
N LEU A 334 -30.37 -14.57 39.12
CA LEU A 334 -29.60 -13.78 38.17
C LEU A 334 -29.11 -12.50 38.84
N TRP A 335 -27.80 -12.33 38.88
CA TRP A 335 -27.14 -11.13 39.37
C TRP A 335 -26.81 -10.21 38.20
N VAL A 336 -27.26 -8.96 38.29
CA VAL A 336 -27.18 -7.95 37.24
C VAL A 336 -26.36 -6.77 37.74
N GLY A 337 -25.20 -6.56 37.13
CA GLY A 337 -24.32 -5.44 37.40
C GLY A 337 -24.67 -4.27 36.51
N THR A 338 -25.03 -3.14 37.11
CA THR A 338 -25.49 -1.95 36.37
C THR A 338 -24.63 -0.73 36.65
N SER A 339 -24.85 0.36 35.91
CA SER A 339 -24.27 1.68 36.25
C SER A 339 -24.79 2.25 37.58
N ASP A 340 -25.93 1.77 38.07
CA ASP A 340 -26.57 2.26 39.29
C ASP A 340 -26.57 1.25 40.44
N GLY A 341 -25.78 0.19 40.37
CA GLY A 341 -25.57 -0.76 41.46
C GLY A 341 -25.77 -2.21 41.04
N LEU A 342 -25.89 -3.08 42.04
CA LEU A 342 -26.11 -4.51 41.85
C LEU A 342 -27.59 -4.84 42.04
N ILE A 343 -28.15 -5.64 41.15
CA ILE A 343 -29.52 -6.13 41.23
C ILE A 343 -29.49 -7.66 41.30
N SER A 344 -30.26 -8.25 42.19
CA SER A 344 -30.55 -9.68 42.20
C SER A 344 -31.97 -9.91 41.69
N PHE A 345 -32.13 -10.85 40.77
CA PHE A 345 -33.40 -11.19 40.16
C PHE A 345 -33.64 -12.70 40.27
N SER A 346 -34.62 -13.07 41.09
CA SER A 346 -35.07 -14.46 41.22
C SER A 346 -36.10 -14.77 40.14
N LYS A 347 -35.73 -15.64 39.19
CA LYS A 347 -36.59 -16.00 38.06
C LYS A 347 -37.83 -16.80 38.46
N SER A 348 -37.74 -17.57 39.55
CA SER A 348 -38.84 -18.42 40.03
C SER A 348 -39.90 -17.63 40.79
N THR A 349 -39.47 -16.64 41.58
CA THR A 349 -40.37 -15.83 42.41
C THR A 349 -40.70 -14.46 41.81
N GLY A 350 -39.95 -14.03 40.79
CA GLY A 350 -40.03 -12.68 40.23
C GLY A 350 -39.47 -11.59 41.15
N GLN A 351 -38.88 -11.96 42.30
CA GLN A 351 -38.38 -11.01 43.28
C GLN A 351 -37.13 -10.29 42.78
N ILE A 352 -37.10 -8.97 42.97
CA ILE A 352 -35.99 -8.10 42.59
C ILE A 352 -35.48 -7.38 43.85
N ASN A 353 -34.20 -7.52 44.16
CA ASN A 353 -33.56 -6.75 45.24
C ASN A 353 -32.41 -5.90 44.68
N GLU A 354 -32.29 -4.67 45.19
CA GLU A 354 -31.30 -3.68 44.75
C GLU A 354 -30.28 -3.38 45.86
N TYR A 355 -29.01 -3.39 45.50
CA TYR A 355 -27.89 -3.08 46.38
C TYR A 355 -27.16 -1.85 45.84
N ARG A 356 -26.98 -0.85 46.70
CA ARG A 356 -26.44 0.47 46.35
C ARG A 356 -25.27 0.84 47.26
N ALA A 357 -24.42 1.74 46.80
CA ALA A 357 -23.32 2.26 47.60
C ALA A 357 -23.81 3.08 48.80
N ALA A 358 -24.92 3.82 48.62
CA ALA A 358 -25.54 4.61 49.68
C ALA A 358 -26.00 3.78 50.89
N THR A 359 -26.33 2.49 50.69
CA THR A 359 -26.72 1.59 51.79
C THR A 359 -25.51 0.87 52.42
N GLY A 360 -24.29 1.11 51.92
CA GLY A 360 -23.07 0.44 52.35
C GLY A 360 -22.95 -1.01 51.90
N ALA A 361 -23.85 -1.49 51.02
CA ALA A 361 -23.81 -2.86 50.51
C ALA A 361 -22.63 -3.10 49.57
N ILE A 362 -22.28 -2.09 48.76
CA ILE A 362 -21.20 -2.10 47.75
C ILE A 362 -20.39 -0.81 47.85
N SER A 363 -19.16 -0.80 47.34
CA SER A 363 -18.28 0.37 47.44
C SER A 363 -18.54 1.48 46.40
N ASN A 364 -19.20 1.15 45.28
CA ASN A 364 -19.54 2.04 44.17
C ASN A 364 -20.70 1.42 43.38
N ASN A 365 -21.59 2.26 42.83
CA ASN A 365 -22.75 1.80 42.06
C ASN A 365 -22.36 1.24 40.68
N TYR A 366 -21.27 1.71 40.08
CA TYR A 366 -20.92 1.30 38.73
C TYR A 366 -20.23 -0.08 38.74
N ILE A 367 -21.02 -1.15 38.63
CA ILE A 367 -20.53 -2.54 38.60
C ILE A 367 -20.16 -2.92 37.17
N ARG A 368 -18.88 -3.26 36.93
CA ARG A 368 -18.35 -3.62 35.60
C ARG A 368 -18.24 -5.12 35.37
N CYS A 369 -17.99 -5.90 36.42
CA CYS A 369 -17.94 -7.35 36.30
C CYS A 369 -18.47 -8.02 37.57
N ILE A 370 -19.06 -9.20 37.39
CA ILE A 370 -19.54 -10.08 38.44
C ILE A 370 -18.94 -11.46 38.17
N TYR A 371 -18.31 -12.04 39.18
CA TYR A 371 -17.73 -13.38 39.09
C TYR A 371 -18.07 -14.17 40.36
N GLU A 372 -18.65 -15.36 40.22
CA GLU A 372 -18.79 -16.30 41.34
C GLU A 372 -17.58 -17.23 41.35
N ASP A 373 -16.86 -17.26 42.46
CA ASP A 373 -15.77 -18.21 42.64
C ASP A 373 -16.24 -19.61 43.03
N LYS A 374 -15.34 -20.59 43.03
CA LYS A 374 -15.66 -21.99 43.40
C LYS A 374 -16.26 -22.11 44.81
N ASN A 375 -15.93 -21.20 45.72
CA ASN A 375 -16.41 -21.15 47.10
C ASN A 375 -17.78 -20.44 47.26
N GLY A 376 -18.35 -19.90 46.17
CA GLY A 376 -19.64 -19.22 46.17
C GLY A 376 -19.58 -17.76 46.59
N VAL A 377 -18.39 -17.16 46.72
CA VAL A 377 -18.24 -15.71 46.97
C VAL A 377 -18.48 -14.97 45.66
N LEU A 378 -19.29 -13.92 45.73
CA LEU A 378 -19.57 -13.06 44.58
C LEU A 378 -18.56 -11.90 44.55
N TRP A 379 -17.67 -11.92 43.58
CA TRP A 379 -16.69 -10.87 43.36
C TRP A 379 -17.25 -9.82 42.40
N LEU A 380 -17.31 -8.57 42.85
CA LEU A 380 -17.80 -7.43 42.07
C LEU A 380 -16.66 -6.48 41.76
N GLY A 381 -16.33 -6.35 40.48
CA GLY A 381 -15.44 -5.29 40.00
C GLY A 381 -16.23 -4.01 39.75
N THR A 382 -15.69 -2.89 40.22
CA THR A 382 -16.36 -1.58 40.10
C THR A 382 -15.52 -0.59 39.29
N HIS A 383 -16.18 0.41 38.72
CA HIS A 383 -15.53 1.50 38.01
C HIS A 383 -15.10 2.61 38.99
N GLY A 384 -14.03 2.36 39.76
CA GLY A 384 -13.43 3.34 40.68
C GLY A 384 -13.71 3.10 42.18
N GLY A 385 -14.41 2.03 42.54
CA GLY A 385 -14.61 1.59 43.93
C GLY A 385 -13.74 0.40 44.36
N GLY A 386 -12.87 -0.10 43.48
CA GLY A 386 -12.06 -1.30 43.69
C GLY A 386 -12.84 -2.60 43.52
N LEU A 387 -12.37 -3.65 44.20
CA LEU A 387 -12.91 -5.01 44.17
C LEU A 387 -13.73 -5.28 45.44
N ASN A 388 -14.97 -5.74 45.29
CA ASN A 388 -15.84 -6.11 46.41
C ASN A 388 -15.97 -7.63 46.47
N ALA A 389 -15.69 -8.23 47.62
CA ALA A 389 -16.13 -9.59 47.95
C ALA A 389 -17.48 -9.48 48.63
N PHE A 390 -18.55 -9.68 47.87
CA PHE A 390 -19.93 -9.54 48.33
C PHE A 390 -20.42 -10.84 48.98
N ASP A 391 -20.82 -10.73 50.24
CA ASP A 391 -21.49 -11.80 50.96
C ASP A 391 -23.00 -11.71 50.76
N ARG A 392 -23.54 -12.76 50.13
CA ARG A 392 -24.95 -12.87 49.74
C ARG A 392 -25.89 -12.95 50.94
N ILE A 393 -25.42 -13.46 52.08
CA ILE A 393 -26.25 -13.69 53.27
C ILE A 393 -26.39 -12.38 54.04
N SER A 394 -25.27 -11.72 54.33
CA SER A 394 -25.28 -10.45 55.07
C SER A 394 -25.64 -9.24 54.21
N GLY A 395 -25.58 -9.36 52.88
CA GLY A 395 -25.81 -8.26 51.94
C GLY A 395 -24.73 -7.17 52.00
N LYS A 396 -23.53 -7.50 52.51
CA LYS A 396 -22.40 -6.58 52.71
C LYS A 396 -21.17 -7.03 51.93
N SER A 397 -20.33 -6.06 51.58
CA SER A 397 -19.07 -6.29 50.87
C SER A 397 -17.84 -6.07 51.74
N LYS A 398 -16.85 -6.96 51.62
CA LYS A 398 -15.46 -6.63 51.97
C LYS A 398 -14.78 -5.97 50.77
N VAL A 399 -14.23 -4.77 50.96
CA VAL A 399 -13.71 -3.94 49.85
C VAL A 399 -12.19 -3.95 49.83
N TYR A 400 -11.60 -4.17 48.65
CA TYR A 400 -10.18 -4.04 48.36
C TYR A 400 -9.97 -2.86 47.41
N ARG A 401 -9.15 -1.90 47.82
CA ARG A 401 -8.84 -0.66 47.06
C ARG A 401 -7.35 -0.51 46.82
N SER A 402 -7.03 0.32 45.85
CA SER A 402 -5.68 0.81 45.59
C SER A 402 -5.24 1.76 46.70
N LYS A 403 -4.04 1.52 47.23
CA LYS A 403 -3.42 2.36 48.25
C LYS A 403 -2.04 2.79 47.76
N SER A 404 -1.87 4.10 47.59
CA SER A 404 -0.58 4.67 47.22
C SER A 404 0.50 4.25 48.21
N GLY A 405 1.62 3.71 47.71
CA GLY A 405 2.75 3.23 48.51
C GLY A 405 2.63 1.79 49.05
N ASP A 406 1.49 1.12 48.90
CA ASP A 406 1.32 -0.28 49.32
C ASP A 406 1.30 -1.22 48.10
N ALA A 407 2.44 -1.85 47.83
CA ALA A 407 2.60 -2.81 46.73
C ALA A 407 1.74 -4.08 46.89
N GLY A 408 1.23 -4.37 48.10
CA GLY A 408 0.32 -5.48 48.38
C GLY A 408 -1.15 -5.13 48.19
N SER A 409 -1.47 -3.88 47.85
CA SER A 409 -2.83 -3.42 47.55
C SER A 409 -3.18 -3.57 46.06
N LEU A 410 -4.46 -3.40 45.73
CA LEU A 410 -4.94 -3.46 44.35
C LEU A 410 -4.23 -2.37 43.51
N SER A 411 -3.81 -2.65 42.28
CA SER A 411 -3.03 -1.67 41.51
C SER A 411 -3.85 -0.49 40.97
N SER A 412 -5.15 -0.66 40.76
CA SER A 412 -6.10 0.35 40.28
C SER A 412 -7.51 0.05 40.78
N ASP A 413 -8.28 1.08 41.09
CA ASP A 413 -9.67 0.94 41.57
C ASP A 413 -10.69 0.70 40.44
N VAL A 414 -10.26 0.73 39.19
CA VAL A 414 -11.10 0.40 38.03
C VAL A 414 -10.87 -1.06 37.65
N VAL A 415 -11.77 -1.92 38.13
CA VAL A 415 -11.71 -3.37 37.89
C VAL A 415 -12.61 -3.72 36.70
N MET A 416 -12.03 -4.33 35.68
CA MET A 416 -12.69 -4.63 34.40
C MET A 416 -13.19 -6.07 34.33
N SER A 417 -12.43 -7.01 34.88
CA SER A 417 -12.79 -8.43 34.88
C SER A 417 -12.12 -9.16 36.05
N VAL A 418 -12.76 -10.21 36.52
CA VAL A 418 -12.26 -11.10 37.59
C VAL A 418 -12.39 -12.53 37.09
N PHE A 419 -11.35 -13.32 37.28
CA PHE A 419 -11.28 -14.69 36.77
C PHE A 419 -10.52 -15.59 37.74
N GLU A 420 -11.05 -16.78 38.04
CA GLU A 420 -10.35 -17.81 38.80
C GLU A 420 -9.82 -18.90 37.87
N ASP A 421 -8.52 -19.16 37.92
CA ASP A 421 -7.90 -20.19 37.09
C ASP A 421 -8.14 -21.63 37.65
N SER A 422 -7.74 -22.61 36.86
CA SER A 422 -7.86 -24.04 37.18
C SER A 422 -7.15 -24.40 38.49
N LYS A 423 -6.09 -23.67 38.85
CA LYS A 423 -5.30 -23.83 40.09
C LYS A 423 -5.88 -23.05 41.28
N GLY A 424 -6.98 -22.33 41.10
CA GLY A 424 -7.65 -21.57 42.16
C GLY A 424 -7.03 -20.19 42.43
N LYS A 425 -6.14 -19.70 41.56
CA LYS A 425 -5.62 -18.33 41.65
C LYS A 425 -6.68 -17.36 41.13
N LEU A 426 -6.91 -16.30 41.90
CA LEU A 426 -7.85 -15.25 41.51
C LEU A 426 -7.09 -14.12 40.81
N TRP A 427 -7.43 -13.88 39.56
CA TRP A 427 -6.86 -12.87 38.69
C TRP A 427 -7.84 -11.71 38.54
N VAL A 428 -7.31 -10.50 38.60
CA VAL A 428 -8.07 -9.25 38.57
C VAL A 428 -7.50 -8.38 37.46
N ALA A 429 -8.27 -8.19 36.40
CA ALA A 429 -7.95 -7.28 35.30
C ALA A 429 -8.35 -5.86 35.69
N THR A 430 -7.42 -4.91 35.54
CA THR A 430 -7.67 -3.51 35.85
C THR A 430 -7.52 -2.61 34.62
N TYR A 431 -8.14 -1.43 34.68
CA TYR A 431 -7.94 -0.38 33.70
C TYR A 431 -6.83 0.57 34.19
N GLY A 432 -5.67 0.53 33.54
CA GLY A 432 -4.50 1.37 33.84
C GLY A 432 -3.56 0.82 34.92
N GLY A 433 -3.97 -0.20 35.67
CA GLY A 433 -3.15 -0.83 36.73
C GLY A 433 -2.48 -2.15 36.35
N GLY A 434 -2.72 -2.67 35.14
CA GLY A 434 -2.23 -3.98 34.70
C GLY A 434 -3.02 -5.17 35.28
N LEU A 435 -2.38 -6.34 35.33
CA LEU A 435 -2.97 -7.59 35.82
C LEU A 435 -2.62 -7.76 37.29
N CYS A 436 -3.59 -8.05 38.14
CA CYS A 436 -3.34 -8.35 39.55
C CYS A 436 -3.63 -9.82 39.85
N TYR A 437 -2.69 -10.49 40.52
CA TYR A 437 -2.94 -11.77 41.18
C TYR A 437 -3.33 -11.50 42.64
N PHE A 438 -4.44 -12.05 43.11
CA PHE A 438 -4.88 -11.98 44.49
C PHE A 438 -4.57 -13.28 45.24
N ASP A 439 -3.69 -13.19 46.23
CA ASP A 439 -3.43 -14.28 47.15
C ASP A 439 -4.50 -14.26 48.26
N ARG A 440 -5.41 -15.23 48.21
CA ARG A 440 -6.51 -15.39 49.17
C ARG A 440 -6.01 -15.65 50.60
N SER A 441 -4.84 -16.27 50.76
CA SER A 441 -4.30 -16.66 52.07
C SER A 441 -3.74 -15.46 52.82
N THR A 442 -3.06 -14.56 52.12
CA THR A 442 -2.46 -13.35 52.70
C THR A 442 -3.34 -12.11 52.54
N GLY A 443 -4.34 -12.16 51.66
CA GLY A 443 -5.17 -11.02 51.29
C GLY A 443 -4.40 -9.92 50.54
N LYS A 444 -3.28 -10.26 49.88
CA LYS A 444 -2.40 -9.31 49.18
C LYS A 444 -2.47 -9.49 47.67
N PHE A 445 -2.18 -8.43 46.94
CA PHE A 445 -2.12 -8.42 45.48
C PHE A 445 -0.67 -8.39 44.99
N THR A 446 -0.41 -9.03 43.85
CA THR A 446 0.82 -8.90 43.07
C THR A 446 0.46 -8.35 41.69
N ALA A 447 1.00 -7.19 41.33
CA ALA A 447 0.68 -6.51 40.07
C ALA A 447 1.73 -6.80 38.98
N TYR A 448 1.26 -7.18 37.79
CA TYR A 448 2.04 -7.30 36.56
C TYR A 448 1.71 -6.11 35.66
N LYS A 449 2.69 -5.23 35.45
CA LYS A 449 2.55 -3.99 34.68
C LYS A 449 3.43 -4.01 33.44
N ASN A 450 3.04 -3.22 32.44
CA ASN A 450 3.82 -2.99 31.24
C ASN A 450 5.09 -2.21 31.60
N ASP A 451 6.23 -2.78 31.21
CA ASP A 451 7.50 -2.07 31.05
C ASP A 451 7.85 -2.00 29.55
N PRO A 452 7.81 -0.82 28.92
CA PRO A 452 8.12 -0.66 27.50
C PRO A 452 9.53 -1.12 27.10
N LEU A 453 10.44 -1.27 28.07
CA LEU A 453 11.82 -1.72 27.84
C LEU A 453 11.98 -3.25 27.98
N ASP A 454 11.00 -3.95 28.54
CA ASP A 454 11.03 -5.42 28.69
C ASP A 454 9.85 -6.09 27.98
N SER A 455 10.17 -6.70 26.83
CA SER A 455 9.21 -7.44 25.99
C SER A 455 8.57 -8.65 26.68
N LYS A 456 9.09 -9.08 27.84
CA LYS A 456 8.54 -10.19 28.65
C LYS A 456 7.46 -9.73 29.62
N THR A 457 7.17 -8.43 29.70
CA THR A 457 6.06 -7.88 30.48
C THR A 457 4.77 -7.80 29.65
N ILE A 458 3.64 -7.49 30.31
CA ILE A 458 2.37 -7.32 29.62
C ILE A 458 2.43 -6.11 28.66
N SER A 459 1.88 -6.25 27.45
CA SER A 459 1.99 -5.20 26.42
C SER A 459 1.15 -3.95 26.68
N SER A 460 0.22 -3.98 27.63
CA SER A 460 -0.62 -2.83 28.03
C SER A 460 -1.14 -2.99 29.44
N ASN A 461 -1.27 -1.88 30.16
CA ASN A 461 -1.86 -1.83 31.50
C ASN A 461 -3.40 -1.77 31.50
N PHE A 462 -4.01 -1.72 30.32
CA PHE A 462 -5.46 -1.66 30.15
C PHE A 462 -5.97 -3.04 29.72
N ILE A 463 -6.55 -3.79 30.66
CA ILE A 463 -6.98 -5.17 30.42
C ILE A 463 -8.50 -5.25 30.34
N HIS A 464 -9.03 -5.90 29.31
CA HIS A 464 -10.47 -6.09 29.09
C HIS A 464 -10.95 -7.47 29.49
N SER A 465 -10.25 -8.53 29.07
CA SER A 465 -10.72 -9.91 29.19
C SER A 465 -9.63 -10.85 29.64
N LEU A 466 -10.03 -11.88 30.36
CA LEU A 466 -9.17 -12.95 30.88
C LEU A 466 -9.79 -14.30 30.49
N PHE A 467 -8.95 -15.23 30.06
CA PHE A 467 -9.36 -16.57 29.68
C PHE A 467 -8.23 -17.56 29.94
N GLU A 468 -8.54 -18.76 30.41
CA GLU A 468 -7.54 -19.84 30.56
C GLU A 468 -7.82 -20.92 29.53
N ASP A 469 -6.80 -21.33 28.78
CA ASP A 469 -6.93 -22.45 27.86
C ASP A 469 -6.82 -23.82 28.56
N ASN A 470 -7.12 -24.88 27.81
CA ASN A 470 -7.04 -26.25 28.32
C ASN A 470 -5.60 -26.72 28.63
N THR A 471 -4.58 -25.92 28.31
CA THR A 471 -3.17 -26.17 28.67
C THR A 471 -2.77 -25.48 29.97
N GLY A 472 -3.66 -24.67 30.56
CA GLY A 472 -3.42 -23.91 31.78
C GLY A 472 -2.68 -22.59 31.55
N LYS A 473 -2.60 -22.10 30.30
CA LYS A 473 -2.05 -20.78 29.99
C LYS A 473 -3.14 -19.73 30.10
N LEU A 474 -2.78 -18.58 30.68
CA LEU A 474 -3.69 -17.46 30.84
C LEU A 474 -3.54 -16.51 29.65
N TRP A 475 -4.64 -16.33 28.93
CA TRP A 475 -4.80 -15.42 27.80
C TRP A 475 -5.47 -14.14 28.28
N ILE A 476 -4.90 -13.02 27.87
CA ILE A 476 -5.22 -11.70 28.39
C ILE A 476 -5.45 -10.77 27.22
N GLY A 477 -6.69 -10.31 27.08
CA GLY A 477 -7.10 -9.34 26.07
C GLY A 477 -6.90 -7.93 26.59
N THR A 478 -6.16 -7.10 25.85
CA THR A 478 -5.86 -5.72 26.26
C THR A 478 -6.55 -4.69 25.37
N TYR A 479 -6.69 -3.47 25.88
CA TYR A 479 -7.07 -2.30 25.10
C TYR A 479 -5.80 -1.72 24.44
N GLY A 480 -5.67 -1.94 23.14
CA GLY A 480 -4.61 -1.35 22.31
C GLY A 480 -3.25 -2.04 22.36
N GLY A 481 -3.02 -2.99 23.27
CA GLY A 481 -1.77 -3.77 23.36
C GLY A 481 -1.83 -5.14 22.67
N GLY A 482 -2.98 -5.54 22.12
CA GLY A 482 -3.18 -6.85 21.52
C GLY A 482 -3.43 -7.97 22.54
N LEU A 483 -3.08 -9.18 22.15
CA LEU A 483 -3.31 -10.41 22.91
C LEU A 483 -2.05 -10.81 23.67
N ASN A 484 -2.16 -11.04 24.98
CA ASN A 484 -1.05 -11.48 25.82
C ASN A 484 -1.29 -12.91 26.31
N ILE A 485 -0.21 -13.69 26.44
CA ILE A 485 -0.22 -15.04 26.99
C ILE A 485 0.81 -15.08 28.13
N LEU A 486 0.33 -15.37 29.33
CA LEU A 486 1.18 -15.55 30.51
C LEU A 486 1.60 -17.02 30.64
N ASP A 487 2.91 -17.25 30.60
CA ASP A 487 3.50 -18.50 31.07
C ASP A 487 3.69 -18.43 32.58
N GLN A 488 2.83 -19.15 33.32
CA GLN A 488 2.85 -19.15 34.78
C GLN A 488 4.10 -19.82 35.39
N SER A 489 4.89 -20.58 34.62
CA SER A 489 6.06 -21.30 35.15
C SER A 489 7.24 -20.37 35.46
N ASN A 490 7.40 -19.32 34.66
CA ASN A 490 8.48 -18.33 34.77
C ASN A 490 7.95 -16.88 34.88
N ASN A 491 6.63 -16.70 34.91
CA ASN A 491 5.95 -15.40 34.95
C ASN A 491 6.34 -14.46 33.78
N THR A 492 6.51 -15.02 32.59
CA THR A 492 6.82 -14.23 31.37
C THR A 492 5.60 -14.12 30.46
N PHE A 493 5.53 -13.00 29.74
CA PHE A 493 4.46 -12.72 28.79
C PHE A 493 4.98 -12.85 27.36
N LYS A 494 4.14 -13.46 26.51
CA LYS A 494 4.26 -13.37 25.06
C LYS A 494 3.07 -12.59 24.54
N HIS A 495 3.31 -11.57 23.72
CA HIS A 495 2.23 -10.77 23.14
C HIS A 495 2.17 -10.91 21.62
N TYR A 496 0.99 -10.65 21.10
CA TYR A 496 0.68 -10.62 19.68
C TYR A 496 -0.10 -9.36 19.35
N THR A 497 0.22 -8.75 18.21
CA THR A 497 -0.31 -7.47 17.74
C THR A 497 -0.80 -7.57 16.28
N GLU A 498 -1.30 -6.47 15.74
CA GLU A 498 -1.63 -6.34 14.30
C GLU A 498 -0.45 -6.67 13.40
N ARG A 499 0.79 -6.38 13.82
CA ARG A 499 2.01 -6.74 13.09
C ARG A 499 2.22 -8.25 12.97
N ASP A 500 1.68 -9.00 13.94
CA ASP A 500 1.76 -10.47 13.97
C ASP A 500 0.60 -11.15 13.24
N GLY A 501 -0.39 -10.37 12.76
CA GLY A 501 -1.55 -10.85 12.00
C GLY A 501 -2.89 -10.76 12.74
N LEU A 502 -2.96 -10.12 13.92
CA LEU A 502 -4.27 -9.83 14.53
C LEU A 502 -5.03 -8.79 13.71
N PRO A 503 -6.38 -8.87 13.64
CA PRO A 503 -7.16 -7.89 12.88
C PRO A 503 -7.26 -6.52 13.53
N ASN A 504 -7.10 -6.47 14.86
CA ASN A 504 -7.02 -5.25 15.64
C ASN A 504 -6.38 -5.50 17.02
N ASN A 505 -5.68 -4.50 17.56
CA ASN A 505 -5.00 -4.59 18.87
C ASN A 505 -5.94 -4.45 20.08
N ILE A 506 -7.23 -4.15 19.91
CA ILE A 506 -8.21 -4.12 21.00
C ILE A 506 -8.91 -5.47 21.05
N ILE A 507 -8.61 -6.26 22.08
CA ILE A 507 -9.19 -7.59 22.30
C ILE A 507 -10.28 -7.49 23.36
N ASN A 508 -11.53 -7.52 22.91
CA ASN A 508 -12.71 -7.30 23.74
C ASN A 508 -13.10 -8.56 24.53
N GLY A 509 -12.98 -9.73 23.93
CA GLY A 509 -13.38 -11.00 24.54
C GLY A 509 -12.63 -12.19 23.96
N ILE A 510 -12.48 -13.25 24.77
CA ILE A 510 -11.72 -14.46 24.43
C ILE A 510 -12.56 -15.67 24.84
N LEU A 511 -12.85 -16.55 23.88
CA LEU A 511 -13.55 -17.81 24.09
C LEU A 511 -12.78 -18.97 23.46
N SER A 512 -13.05 -20.19 23.88
CA SER A 512 -12.58 -21.41 23.20
C SER A 512 -13.76 -22.21 22.66
N ASP A 513 -13.59 -22.88 21.52
CA ASP A 513 -14.54 -23.88 21.05
C ASP A 513 -14.25 -25.28 21.61
N ALA A 514 -15.06 -26.27 21.23
CA ALA A 514 -14.88 -27.67 21.65
C ALA A 514 -13.62 -28.33 21.04
N LYS A 515 -13.06 -27.76 19.97
CA LYS A 515 -11.85 -28.23 19.29
C LYS A 515 -10.59 -27.51 19.78
N ASN A 516 -10.69 -26.74 20.87
CA ASN A 516 -9.62 -25.91 21.45
C ASN A 516 -9.10 -24.79 20.54
N ASN A 517 -9.87 -24.35 19.54
CA ASN A 517 -9.55 -23.10 18.84
C ASN A 517 -10.01 -21.93 19.71
N ILE A 518 -9.22 -20.86 19.69
CA ILE A 518 -9.51 -19.62 20.42
C ILE A 518 -10.21 -18.65 19.49
N TRP A 519 -11.28 -18.04 19.97
CA TRP A 519 -12.07 -17.03 19.27
C TRP A 519 -11.94 -15.71 20.01
N LEU A 520 -11.49 -14.68 19.30
CA LEU A 520 -11.20 -13.36 19.83
C LEU A 520 -12.16 -12.34 19.21
N SER A 521 -12.91 -11.60 20.01
CA SER A 521 -13.65 -10.43 19.50
C SER A 521 -12.78 -9.19 19.56
N THR A 522 -12.84 -8.37 18.51
CA THR A 522 -12.01 -7.16 18.37
C THR A 522 -12.83 -5.97 17.88
N ASN A 523 -12.21 -4.81 17.66
CA ASN A 523 -12.89 -3.67 17.00
C ASN A 523 -12.91 -3.77 15.47
N ASN A 524 -12.40 -4.86 14.90
CA ASN A 524 -12.43 -5.15 13.47
C ASN A 524 -12.87 -6.61 13.24
N GLY A 525 -13.99 -7.00 13.87
CA GLY A 525 -14.55 -8.33 13.73
C GLY A 525 -14.02 -9.36 14.73
N VAL A 526 -14.11 -10.65 14.37
CA VAL A 526 -13.73 -11.81 15.20
C VAL A 526 -12.57 -12.57 14.55
N CYS A 527 -11.58 -12.97 15.35
CA CYS A 527 -10.45 -13.78 14.90
C CYS A 527 -10.49 -15.18 15.53
N LYS A 528 -10.42 -16.22 14.70
CA LYS A 528 -10.21 -17.60 15.12
C LYS A 528 -8.74 -17.96 15.03
N LEU A 529 -8.18 -18.46 16.13
CA LEU A 529 -6.82 -18.94 16.26
C LEU A 529 -6.82 -20.45 16.52
N ASN A 530 -6.16 -21.20 15.66
CA ASN A 530 -5.92 -22.61 15.90
C ASN A 530 -4.66 -22.78 16.77
N ILE A 531 -4.76 -23.52 17.87
CA ILE A 531 -3.61 -23.88 18.70
C ILE A 531 -3.01 -25.16 18.15
N VAL A 532 -1.77 -25.10 17.66
CA VAL A 532 -1.02 -26.28 17.17
C VAL A 532 0.16 -26.52 18.10
N ASN A 533 0.28 -27.73 18.65
CA ASN A 533 1.38 -28.11 19.57
C ASN A 533 1.54 -27.17 20.79
N GLY A 534 0.44 -26.65 21.33
CA GLY A 534 0.47 -25.75 22.49
C GLY A 534 1.03 -24.34 22.21
N GLN A 535 1.24 -24.00 20.93
CA GLN A 535 1.59 -22.65 20.48
C GLN A 535 0.48 -22.07 19.61
N ALA A 536 0.08 -20.84 19.93
CA ALA A 536 -0.75 -20.04 19.04
C ALA A 536 0.06 -19.68 17.80
N SER A 537 -0.44 -20.00 16.60
CA SER A 537 0.16 -19.54 15.34
C SER A 537 -0.80 -18.57 14.66
N LEU A 538 -0.39 -17.29 14.60
CA LEU A 538 -1.15 -16.22 13.95
C LEU A 538 -0.88 -16.08 12.44
N THR A 539 0.18 -16.68 11.91
CA THR A 539 0.66 -16.40 10.55
C THR A 539 0.15 -17.38 9.48
N ALA A 540 -0.06 -18.66 9.81
CA ALA A 540 -0.54 -19.65 8.84
C ALA A 540 -2.01 -20.07 9.04
N ASN A 541 -2.50 -20.05 10.29
CA ASN A 541 -3.75 -20.73 10.68
C ASN A 541 -4.77 -19.82 11.39
N SER A 542 -4.55 -18.51 11.41
CA SER A 542 -5.57 -17.56 11.88
C SER A 542 -6.61 -17.30 10.78
N ARG A 543 -7.85 -17.07 11.20
CA ARG A 543 -8.97 -16.67 10.32
C ARG A 543 -9.65 -15.45 10.90
N THR A 544 -9.77 -14.41 10.09
CA THR A 544 -10.43 -13.16 10.49
C THR A 544 -11.75 -13.04 9.77
N TYR A 545 -12.78 -12.78 10.56
CA TYR A 545 -14.14 -12.51 10.10
C TYR A 545 -14.51 -11.08 10.44
N ASN A 546 -15.24 -10.39 9.57
CA ASN A 546 -15.64 -8.99 9.70
C ASN A 546 -17.08 -8.78 9.21
N VAL A 547 -17.47 -7.52 8.98
CA VAL A 547 -18.83 -7.15 8.54
C VAL A 547 -19.24 -7.81 7.23
N GLN A 548 -18.29 -8.09 6.32
CA GLN A 548 -18.60 -8.75 5.05
C GLN A 548 -19.07 -10.21 5.25
N ASP A 549 -18.63 -10.85 6.35
CA ASP A 549 -19.06 -12.19 6.73
C ASP A 549 -20.35 -12.21 7.58
N GLY A 550 -20.99 -11.06 7.81
CA GLY A 550 -22.23 -10.93 8.58
C GLY A 550 -22.06 -10.60 10.08
N LEU A 551 -20.82 -10.32 10.52
CA LEU A 551 -20.57 -9.81 11.87
C LEU A 551 -20.93 -8.34 11.99
N GLN A 552 -21.11 -7.87 13.22
CA GLN A 552 -21.09 -6.45 13.50
C GLN A 552 -19.67 -5.86 13.47
N ASN A 553 -19.57 -4.55 13.32
CA ASN A 553 -18.28 -3.87 13.15
C ASN A 553 -17.42 -3.93 14.43
N LYS A 554 -17.96 -3.38 15.54
CA LYS A 554 -17.27 -3.30 16.83
C LYS A 554 -17.95 -4.15 17.88
N PHE A 555 -17.16 -4.95 18.58
CA PHE A 555 -17.57 -5.72 19.74
C PHE A 555 -17.33 -4.93 21.02
N ASN A 556 -18.09 -5.24 22.06
CA ASN A 556 -17.97 -4.58 23.36
C ASN A 556 -17.12 -5.41 24.32
N GLU A 557 -16.47 -4.73 25.25
CA GLU A 557 -15.57 -5.36 26.19
C GLU A 557 -16.29 -6.40 27.07
N ASN A 558 -15.67 -7.56 27.21
CA ASN A 558 -16.16 -8.71 27.98
C ASN A 558 -17.57 -9.20 27.60
N ALA A 559 -18.14 -8.71 26.49
CA ALA A 559 -19.44 -9.11 25.97
C ALA A 559 -19.33 -10.41 25.17
N CYS A 560 -18.83 -11.48 25.80
CA CYS A 560 -18.69 -12.78 25.17
C CYS A 560 -19.06 -13.90 26.12
N PHE A 561 -19.74 -14.93 25.62
CA PHE A 561 -20.13 -16.09 26.41
C PHE A 561 -20.10 -17.38 25.59
N ARG A 562 -19.62 -18.47 26.18
CA ARG A 562 -19.70 -19.81 25.59
C ARG A 562 -20.82 -20.59 26.27
N GLY A 563 -21.84 -20.94 25.50
CA GLY A 563 -22.94 -21.75 26.00
C GLY A 563 -22.57 -23.20 26.24
N GLN A 564 -23.32 -23.89 27.09
CA GLN A 564 -23.14 -25.30 27.46
C GLN A 564 -23.20 -26.23 26.25
N SER A 565 -24.02 -25.87 25.26
CA SER A 565 -24.16 -26.59 23.99
C SER A 565 -23.05 -26.30 22.97
N GLY A 566 -22.00 -25.56 23.33
CA GLY A 566 -20.87 -25.23 22.45
C GLY A 566 -21.09 -23.99 21.56
N TRP A 567 -22.23 -23.32 21.67
CA TRP A 567 -22.50 -22.07 20.97
C TRP A 567 -21.66 -20.92 21.52
N LEU A 568 -21.20 -20.06 20.62
CA LEU A 568 -20.47 -18.85 20.97
C LEU A 568 -21.37 -17.63 20.75
N PHE A 569 -21.31 -16.72 21.72
CA PHE A 569 -22.07 -15.48 21.72
C PHE A 569 -21.11 -14.32 21.86
N PHE A 570 -21.24 -13.33 20.98
CA PHE A 570 -20.45 -12.10 21.01
C PHE A 570 -21.35 -10.88 20.86
N GLY A 571 -21.30 -9.99 21.84
CA GLY A 571 -22.05 -8.74 21.91
C GLY A 571 -21.23 -7.55 21.44
N GLY A 572 -21.91 -6.57 20.87
CA GLY A 572 -21.28 -5.38 20.33
C GLY A 572 -22.29 -4.28 20.15
N ASN A 573 -21.88 -3.20 19.46
CA ASN A 573 -22.68 -1.98 19.37
C ASN A 573 -23.97 -2.12 18.55
N ASN A 574 -24.11 -3.19 17.77
CA ASN A 574 -25.22 -3.37 16.84
C ASN A 574 -25.98 -4.67 17.07
N GLY A 575 -25.81 -5.30 18.24
CA GLY A 575 -26.54 -6.48 18.65
C GLY A 575 -25.67 -7.65 19.11
N LEU A 576 -26.23 -8.84 18.95
CA LEU A 576 -25.69 -10.12 19.38
C LEU A 576 -25.37 -10.99 18.17
N ASN A 577 -24.11 -11.40 18.02
CA ASN A 577 -23.74 -12.49 17.12
C ASN A 577 -23.82 -13.82 17.88
N ALA A 578 -24.60 -14.77 17.36
CA ALA A 578 -24.76 -16.11 17.92
C ALA A 578 -24.46 -17.15 16.83
N PHE A 579 -23.48 -18.02 17.05
CA PHE A 579 -23.14 -19.06 16.09
C PHE A 579 -22.54 -20.29 16.77
N HIS A 580 -22.64 -21.44 16.10
CA HIS A 580 -21.90 -22.63 16.49
C HIS A 580 -20.59 -22.68 15.69
N PRO A 581 -19.42 -22.94 16.29
CA PRO A 581 -18.15 -22.98 15.56
C PRO A 581 -18.14 -23.95 14.37
N ASP A 582 -18.85 -25.08 14.48
CA ASP A 582 -18.96 -26.06 13.39
C ASP A 582 -19.92 -25.66 12.27
N SER A 583 -20.75 -24.62 12.45
CA SER A 583 -21.57 -24.10 11.35
C SER A 583 -20.79 -23.15 10.45
N ILE A 584 -19.60 -22.69 10.87
CA ILE A 584 -18.72 -21.83 10.08
C ILE A 584 -17.82 -22.72 9.22
N ASN A 585 -18.11 -22.79 7.92
CA ASN A 585 -17.36 -23.59 6.96
C ASN A 585 -16.32 -22.74 6.24
N ASP A 586 -15.13 -23.30 6.05
CA ASP A 586 -14.07 -22.68 5.25
C ASP A 586 -14.35 -22.84 3.73
N ASN A 587 -14.09 -21.81 2.96
CA ASN A 587 -14.07 -21.86 1.50
C ASN A 587 -12.87 -22.70 1.04
N THR A 588 -13.16 -23.89 0.53
CA THR A 588 -12.16 -24.83 0.00
C THR A 588 -11.87 -24.64 -1.49
N VAL A 589 -12.56 -23.70 -2.15
CA VAL A 589 -12.41 -23.46 -3.59
C VAL A 589 -11.08 -22.77 -3.87
N VAL A 590 -10.21 -23.45 -4.61
CA VAL A 590 -8.94 -22.90 -5.10
C VAL A 590 -9.24 -21.86 -6.18
N PRO A 591 -8.87 -20.57 -6.00
CA PRO A 591 -9.23 -19.54 -6.96
C PRO A 591 -8.34 -19.63 -8.21
N PRO A 592 -8.91 -19.64 -9.42
CA PRO A 592 -8.14 -19.42 -10.63
C PRO A 592 -7.49 -18.03 -10.58
N VAL A 593 -6.22 -17.93 -10.95
CA VAL A 593 -5.51 -16.64 -11.08
C VAL A 593 -5.55 -16.26 -12.54
N VAL A 594 -5.78 -14.98 -12.84
CA VAL A 594 -5.67 -14.42 -14.18
C VAL A 594 -4.85 -13.14 -14.15
N ILE A 595 -4.06 -12.91 -15.18
CA ILE A 595 -3.42 -11.61 -15.42
C ILE A 595 -4.39 -10.80 -16.27
N THR A 596 -4.93 -9.73 -15.68
CA THR A 596 -5.99 -8.91 -16.26
C THR A 596 -5.42 -7.87 -17.23
N ARG A 597 -4.25 -7.30 -16.91
CA ARG A 597 -3.61 -6.25 -17.72
C ARG A 597 -2.09 -6.29 -17.62
N PHE A 598 -1.46 -5.77 -18.68
CA PHE A 598 -0.03 -5.51 -18.72
C PHE A 598 0.20 -4.06 -19.09
N TYR A 599 1.03 -3.40 -18.30
CA TYR A 599 1.36 -2.01 -18.48
C TYR A 599 2.80 -1.90 -18.95
N LEU A 600 3.01 -1.10 -19.98
CA LEU A 600 4.32 -0.70 -20.48
C LEU A 600 4.41 0.82 -20.33
N PHE A 601 5.35 1.32 -19.52
CA PHE A 601 5.43 2.74 -19.19
C PHE A 601 4.11 3.32 -18.66
N GLU A 602 3.50 2.63 -17.69
CA GLU A 602 2.21 2.98 -17.05
C GLU A 602 1.01 3.04 -17.99
N LYS A 603 1.18 2.66 -19.26
CA LYS A 603 0.11 2.60 -20.25
C LYS A 603 -0.27 1.15 -20.53
N PRO A 604 -1.57 0.80 -20.57
CA PRO A 604 -1.99 -0.54 -20.95
C PRO A 604 -1.44 -0.90 -22.33
N ALA A 605 -0.66 -1.98 -22.42
CA ALA A 605 -0.16 -2.47 -23.68
C ALA A 605 -1.31 -3.11 -24.46
N ARG A 606 -1.47 -2.74 -25.74
CA ARG A 606 -2.37 -3.46 -26.64
C ARG A 606 -1.71 -4.79 -27.02
N MET A 607 -2.40 -5.89 -26.77
CA MET A 607 -1.96 -7.24 -27.16
C MET A 607 -3.00 -7.88 -28.05
N ASP A 608 -2.54 -8.67 -29.02
CA ASP A 608 -3.39 -9.45 -29.91
C ASP A 608 -3.97 -10.69 -29.22
N THR A 609 -3.50 -11.07 -28.04
CA THR A 609 -4.01 -12.21 -27.26
C THR A 609 -4.13 -11.81 -25.79
N LEU A 610 -5.00 -12.50 -25.04
CA LEU A 610 -5.05 -12.35 -23.59
C LEU A 610 -3.70 -12.70 -22.99
N ILE A 611 -3.16 -11.84 -22.14
CA ILE A 611 -1.82 -12.07 -21.58
C ILE A 611 -1.75 -13.33 -20.72
N SER A 612 -2.86 -13.74 -20.10
CA SER A 612 -2.95 -15.02 -19.37
C SER A 612 -2.73 -16.23 -20.28
N ASP A 613 -3.06 -16.12 -21.57
CA ASP A 613 -2.85 -17.18 -22.57
C ASP A 613 -1.49 -17.05 -23.27
N ALA A 614 -0.84 -15.88 -23.17
CA ALA A 614 0.47 -15.64 -23.75
C ALA A 614 1.57 -16.31 -22.91
N HIS A 615 2.09 -17.44 -23.39
CA HIS A 615 3.14 -18.18 -22.70
C HIS A 615 4.52 -17.49 -22.75
N THR A 616 4.71 -16.53 -23.66
CA THR A 616 5.98 -15.84 -23.85
C THR A 616 5.77 -14.39 -24.31
N LEU A 617 6.47 -13.46 -23.69
CA LEU A 617 6.44 -12.03 -23.97
C LEU A 617 7.84 -11.56 -24.39
N ASN A 618 7.96 -11.09 -25.63
CA ASN A 618 9.21 -10.56 -26.16
C ASN A 618 9.24 -9.04 -26.04
N LEU A 619 10.17 -8.50 -25.26
CA LEU A 619 10.38 -7.08 -25.05
C LEU A 619 11.72 -6.65 -25.63
N ASN A 620 11.81 -5.39 -26.06
CA ASN A 620 13.10 -4.80 -26.44
C ASN A 620 13.79 -4.16 -25.23
N TYR A 621 15.11 -3.92 -25.31
CA TYR A 621 15.88 -3.30 -24.22
C TYR A 621 15.37 -1.93 -23.76
N ARG A 622 14.56 -1.21 -24.56
CA ARG A 622 13.94 0.06 -24.14
C ARG A 622 12.72 -0.19 -23.27
N GLN A 623 12.01 -1.30 -23.49
CA GLN A 623 10.81 -1.73 -22.78
C GLN A 623 11.11 -2.40 -21.44
N ASN A 624 12.00 -1.80 -20.64
CA ASN A 624 12.49 -2.36 -19.38
C ASN A 624 11.73 -1.88 -18.13
N PHE A 625 10.63 -1.15 -18.32
CA PHE A 625 9.73 -0.70 -17.27
C PHE A 625 8.30 -1.15 -17.59
N PHE A 626 7.81 -2.12 -16.82
CA PHE A 626 6.51 -2.75 -17.03
C PHE A 626 5.89 -3.25 -15.73
N SER A 627 4.57 -3.40 -15.75
CA SER A 627 3.80 -3.91 -14.62
C SER A 627 2.77 -4.93 -15.05
N PHE A 628 2.54 -5.93 -14.20
CA PHE A 628 1.45 -6.89 -14.34
C PHE A 628 0.35 -6.55 -13.36
N GLU A 629 -0.90 -6.57 -13.83
CA GLU A 629 -2.09 -6.55 -12.98
C GLU A 629 -2.76 -7.92 -13.07
N PHE A 630 -3.15 -8.47 -11.92
CA PHE A 630 -3.68 -9.81 -11.79
C PHE A 630 -4.83 -9.88 -10.79
N ALA A 631 -5.69 -10.87 -10.95
CA ALA A 631 -6.85 -11.07 -10.10
C ALA A 631 -7.07 -12.56 -9.81
N ALA A 632 -7.54 -12.85 -8.61
CA ALA A 632 -8.08 -14.15 -8.25
C ALA A 632 -9.57 -14.17 -8.59
N LEU A 633 -10.02 -15.17 -9.36
CA LEU A 633 -11.42 -15.36 -9.74
C LEU A 633 -12.20 -16.03 -8.60
N ASN A 634 -12.17 -15.41 -7.43
CA ASN A 634 -13.08 -15.67 -6.33
C ASN A 634 -13.84 -14.38 -6.02
N TYR A 635 -15.09 -14.33 -6.45
CA TYR A 635 -15.94 -13.14 -6.43
C TYR A 635 -16.63 -12.89 -5.09
N LEU A 636 -16.59 -13.86 -4.17
CA LEU A 636 -17.34 -13.80 -2.92
C LEU A 636 -16.79 -12.72 -1.98
N PHE A 637 -15.46 -12.65 -1.87
CA PHE A 637 -14.75 -11.65 -1.06
C PHE A 637 -13.44 -11.23 -1.75
N PRO A 638 -13.53 -10.40 -2.82
CA PRO A 638 -12.36 -10.03 -3.62
C PRO A 638 -11.27 -9.31 -2.82
N ASP A 639 -11.67 -8.51 -1.82
CA ASP A 639 -10.75 -7.73 -0.98
C ASP A 639 -9.95 -8.59 0.01
N LYS A 640 -10.43 -9.82 0.27
CA LYS A 640 -9.78 -10.80 1.16
C LYS A 640 -8.88 -11.77 0.41
N ASN A 641 -8.88 -11.75 -0.92
CA ASN A 641 -7.97 -12.57 -1.70
C ASN A 641 -6.54 -12.08 -1.48
N ARG A 642 -5.61 -13.01 -1.29
CA ARG A 642 -4.19 -12.70 -1.08
C ARG A 642 -3.36 -13.14 -2.27
N TYR A 643 -2.29 -12.41 -2.58
CA TYR A 643 -1.45 -12.67 -3.75
C TYR A 643 0.01 -12.85 -3.35
N ALA A 644 0.71 -13.67 -4.12
CA ALA A 644 2.16 -13.79 -4.06
C ALA A 644 2.71 -13.87 -5.49
N TYR A 645 3.82 -13.19 -5.74
CA TYR A 645 4.46 -13.18 -7.05
C TYR A 645 5.98 -13.23 -6.95
N MET A 646 6.63 -13.67 -8.02
CA MET A 646 8.09 -13.68 -8.16
C MET A 646 8.51 -13.54 -9.62
N MET A 647 9.75 -13.11 -9.84
CA MET A 647 10.40 -13.07 -11.14
C MET A 647 11.64 -13.98 -11.09
N GLU A 648 11.50 -15.19 -11.62
CA GLU A 648 12.63 -16.12 -11.72
C GLU A 648 13.76 -15.47 -12.52
N ASN A 649 15.00 -15.71 -12.10
CA ASN A 649 16.23 -15.06 -12.59
C ASN A 649 16.38 -13.57 -12.22
N LEU A 650 15.51 -13.02 -11.36
CA LEU A 650 15.67 -11.71 -10.72
C LEU A 650 15.63 -11.80 -9.19
N ASN A 651 14.69 -12.56 -8.64
CA ASN A 651 14.56 -12.82 -7.19
C ASN A 651 14.28 -14.30 -6.90
N GLU A 652 14.87 -14.82 -5.82
CA GLU A 652 14.73 -16.24 -5.41
C GLU A 652 13.49 -16.50 -4.54
N ASP A 653 13.04 -15.52 -3.75
CA ASP A 653 11.90 -15.65 -2.83
C ASP A 653 10.59 -15.05 -3.37
N TRP A 654 9.46 -15.65 -2.95
CA TRP A 654 8.12 -15.13 -3.21
C TRP A 654 7.86 -13.82 -2.45
N THR A 655 7.35 -12.81 -3.17
CA THR A 655 6.86 -11.57 -2.55
C THR A 655 5.37 -11.70 -2.26
N TYR A 656 4.99 -11.69 -0.98
CA TYR A 656 3.58 -11.71 -0.54
C TYR A 656 3.03 -10.28 -0.49
N SER A 657 2.02 -9.99 -1.30
CA SER A 657 1.51 -8.63 -1.50
C SER A 657 0.16 -8.36 -0.85
N GLY A 658 -0.30 -9.23 0.06
CA GLY A 658 -1.63 -9.10 0.67
C GLY A 658 -2.71 -9.06 -0.41
N ASN A 659 -3.61 -8.07 -0.37
CA ASN A 659 -4.66 -7.86 -1.37
C ASN A 659 -4.21 -7.05 -2.60
N ARG A 660 -2.94 -6.63 -2.69
CA ARG A 660 -2.43 -5.85 -3.83
C ARG A 660 -2.35 -6.71 -5.09
N ARG A 661 -3.00 -6.22 -6.14
CA ARG A 661 -3.24 -6.89 -7.43
C ARG A 661 -2.27 -6.53 -8.54
N TYR A 662 -1.12 -5.93 -8.23
CA TYR A 662 -0.13 -5.56 -9.24
C TYR A 662 1.30 -5.79 -8.78
N ALA A 663 2.18 -6.03 -9.75
CA ALA A 663 3.63 -6.13 -9.59
C ALA A 663 4.32 -5.27 -10.64
N THR A 664 5.19 -4.36 -10.20
CA THR A 664 5.93 -3.42 -11.05
C THR A 664 7.39 -3.77 -11.05
N TYR A 665 7.99 -3.80 -12.24
CA TYR A 665 9.42 -4.03 -12.43
C TYR A 665 10.05 -2.88 -13.21
N THR A 666 11.18 -2.40 -12.72
CA THR A 666 11.86 -1.23 -13.27
C THR A 666 13.30 -1.57 -13.63
N ASN A 667 13.74 -1.08 -14.78
CA ASN A 667 15.12 -1.15 -15.26
C ASN A 667 15.73 -2.58 -15.27
N ILE A 668 14.95 -3.58 -15.71
CA ILE A 668 15.45 -4.96 -15.83
C ILE A 668 16.46 -5.07 -16.97
N ASP A 669 17.58 -5.76 -16.71
CA ASP A 669 18.62 -6.05 -17.70
C ASP A 669 18.13 -6.98 -18.83
N PRO A 670 18.75 -6.96 -20.02
CA PRO A 670 18.43 -7.92 -21.08
C PRO A 670 18.72 -9.37 -20.65
N GLY A 671 17.72 -10.25 -20.79
CA GLY A 671 17.78 -11.63 -20.33
C GLY A 671 16.46 -12.38 -20.48
N GLU A 672 16.45 -13.62 -20.00
CA GLU A 672 15.28 -14.49 -19.94
C GLU A 672 14.78 -14.57 -18.49
N TYR A 673 13.52 -14.23 -18.27
CA TYR A 673 12.88 -14.22 -16.97
C TYR A 673 11.56 -14.99 -17.00
N THR A 674 11.10 -15.48 -15.86
CA THR A 674 9.74 -16.03 -15.73
C THR A 674 9.00 -15.31 -14.63
N PHE A 675 7.95 -14.57 -14.99
CA PHE A 675 7.04 -14.00 -14.01
C PHE A 675 6.07 -15.09 -13.55
N ARG A 676 6.01 -15.35 -12.24
CA ARG A 676 5.01 -16.20 -11.63
C ARG A 676 4.12 -15.44 -10.68
N VAL A 677 2.84 -15.77 -10.69
CA VAL A 677 1.87 -15.26 -9.73
C VAL A 677 0.95 -16.38 -9.26
N LYS A 678 0.73 -16.42 -7.95
CA LYS A 678 -0.28 -17.26 -7.31
C LYS A 678 -1.19 -16.42 -6.44
N ALA A 679 -2.39 -16.93 -6.18
CA ALA A 679 -3.34 -16.28 -5.32
C ALA A 679 -4.00 -17.27 -4.36
N CYS A 680 -4.59 -16.70 -3.34
CA CYS A 680 -5.23 -17.36 -2.23
C CYS A 680 -6.64 -16.80 -2.10
N ASN A 681 -7.61 -17.66 -1.80
CA ASN A 681 -8.97 -17.22 -1.51
C ASN A 681 -9.06 -16.52 -0.14
N ASN A 682 -10.26 -16.12 0.26
CA ASN A 682 -10.55 -15.48 1.53
C ASN A 682 -10.17 -16.32 2.77
N ASP A 683 -10.15 -17.65 2.63
CA ASP A 683 -9.91 -18.59 3.74
C ASP A 683 -8.55 -19.30 3.66
N GLY A 684 -7.56 -18.72 2.98
CA GLY A 684 -6.19 -19.22 3.07
C GLY A 684 -5.84 -20.36 2.10
N VAL A 685 -6.73 -20.74 1.18
CA VAL A 685 -6.45 -21.80 0.20
C VAL A 685 -5.70 -21.21 -1.00
N TRP A 686 -4.42 -21.59 -1.13
CA TRP A 686 -3.54 -21.13 -2.20
C TRP A 686 -3.69 -21.97 -3.47
N ASN A 687 -3.68 -21.27 -4.61
CA ASN A 687 -3.47 -21.87 -5.92
C ASN A 687 -1.97 -21.91 -6.22
N ASP A 688 -1.27 -22.94 -5.75
CA ASP A 688 0.18 -23.06 -5.95
C ASP A 688 0.59 -23.30 -7.41
N THR A 689 -0.34 -23.72 -8.29
CA THR A 689 -0.05 -23.85 -9.72
C THR A 689 0.13 -22.47 -10.39
N GLY A 690 -0.70 -21.49 -10.02
CA GLY A 690 -0.60 -20.09 -10.46
C GLY A 690 -0.61 -19.90 -11.98
N ILE A 691 -0.08 -18.75 -12.42
CA ILE A 691 0.26 -18.46 -13.83
C ILE A 691 1.75 -18.20 -13.92
N ALA A 692 2.38 -18.66 -15.00
CA ALA A 692 3.76 -18.37 -15.35
C ALA A 692 3.86 -17.79 -16.77
N ILE A 693 4.52 -16.65 -16.93
CA ILE A 693 4.80 -16.01 -18.23
C ILE A 693 6.31 -15.89 -18.40
N LYS A 694 6.83 -16.43 -19.51
CA LYS A 694 8.23 -16.22 -19.90
C LYS A 694 8.39 -14.84 -20.51
N ILE A 695 9.42 -14.10 -20.11
CA ILE A 695 9.71 -12.75 -20.57
C ILE A 695 11.14 -12.74 -21.12
N THR A 696 11.27 -12.39 -22.39
CA THR A 696 12.56 -12.28 -23.07
C THR A 696 12.84 -10.81 -23.38
N ILE A 697 13.84 -10.22 -22.73
CA ILE A 697 14.27 -8.85 -23.00
C ILE A 697 15.49 -8.88 -23.92
N THR A 698 15.29 -8.49 -25.18
CA THR A 698 16.37 -8.53 -26.19
C THR A 698 17.42 -7.43 -25.94
N PRO A 699 18.72 -7.74 -26.04
CA PRO A 699 19.78 -6.77 -25.81
C PRO A 699 19.84 -5.71 -26.92
N PRO A 700 20.35 -4.50 -26.62
CA PRO A 700 20.57 -3.49 -27.66
C PRO A 700 21.60 -3.96 -28.68
N ILE A 701 21.45 -3.49 -29.93
CA ILE A 701 22.28 -3.91 -31.06
C ILE A 701 23.78 -3.78 -30.74
N TRP A 702 24.21 -2.72 -30.04
CA TRP A 702 25.62 -2.51 -29.71
C TRP A 702 26.21 -3.49 -28.67
N LYS A 703 25.36 -4.18 -27.89
CA LYS A 703 25.79 -5.25 -26.98
C LYS A 703 25.78 -6.64 -27.64
N THR A 704 25.39 -6.75 -28.92
CA THR A 704 25.38 -8.04 -29.63
C THR A 704 26.79 -8.47 -30.06
N LYS A 705 27.03 -9.79 -30.10
CA LYS A 705 28.33 -10.37 -30.48
C LYS A 705 28.76 -10.04 -31.91
N TRP A 706 27.81 -9.93 -32.84
CA TRP A 706 28.13 -9.61 -34.23
C TRP A 706 28.47 -8.12 -34.40
N PHE A 707 27.77 -7.22 -33.70
CA PHE A 707 28.04 -5.79 -33.78
C PHE A 707 29.39 -5.44 -33.15
N THR A 708 29.73 -6.08 -32.02
CA THR A 708 31.06 -5.94 -31.42
C THR A 708 32.16 -6.46 -32.34
N ALA A 709 31.94 -7.57 -33.06
CA ALA A 709 32.86 -8.05 -34.09
C ALA A 709 32.96 -7.08 -35.29
N LEU A 710 31.84 -6.53 -35.76
CA LEU A 710 31.83 -5.53 -36.83
C LEU A 710 32.58 -4.27 -36.40
N PHE A 711 32.29 -3.73 -35.21
CA PHE A 711 32.98 -2.57 -34.66
C PHE A 711 34.49 -2.79 -34.53
N ALA A 712 34.91 -3.97 -34.06
CA ALA A 712 36.31 -4.35 -34.02
C ALA A 712 36.95 -4.39 -35.43
N LEU A 713 36.24 -4.91 -36.43
CA LEU A 713 36.68 -4.90 -37.83
C LEU A 713 36.77 -3.48 -38.38
N THR A 714 35.80 -2.60 -38.10
CA THR A 714 35.83 -1.21 -38.55
C THR A 714 36.98 -0.44 -37.91
N VAL A 715 37.22 -0.63 -36.60
CA VAL A 715 38.36 -0.03 -35.89
C VAL A 715 39.67 -0.54 -36.47
N THR A 716 39.79 -1.85 -36.72
CA THR A 716 40.98 -2.44 -37.35
C THR A 716 41.18 -1.90 -38.78
N GLY A 717 40.11 -1.75 -39.55
CA GLY A 717 40.11 -1.15 -40.87
C GLY A 717 40.51 0.33 -40.85
N LEU A 718 40.02 1.11 -39.89
CA LEU A 718 40.40 2.51 -39.69
C LEU A 718 41.87 2.64 -39.25
N ILE A 719 42.35 1.76 -38.38
CA ILE A 719 43.77 1.68 -38.01
C ILE A 719 44.61 1.33 -39.25
N PHE A 720 44.17 0.38 -40.07
CA PHE A 720 44.85 0.02 -41.31
C PHE A 720 44.87 1.17 -42.32
N VAL A 721 43.74 1.87 -42.51
CA VAL A 721 43.65 3.06 -43.38
C VAL A 721 44.53 4.19 -42.84
N TYR A 722 44.53 4.42 -41.53
CA TYR A 722 45.41 5.39 -40.89
C TYR A 722 46.89 5.04 -41.09
N ILE A 723 47.27 3.78 -40.87
CA ILE A 723 48.63 3.28 -41.13
C ILE A 723 48.98 3.50 -42.61
N ARG A 724 48.11 3.13 -43.54
CA ARG A 724 48.35 3.29 -44.98
C ARG A 724 48.46 4.76 -45.39
N PHE A 725 47.61 5.62 -44.83
CA PHE A 725 47.65 7.07 -45.06
C PHE A 725 48.94 7.69 -44.49
N ARG A 726 49.35 7.23 -43.30
CA ARG A 726 50.62 7.60 -42.66
C ARG A 726 51.81 7.15 -43.50
N THR A 727 51.82 5.90 -43.98
CA THR A 727 52.90 5.35 -44.82
C THR A 727 53.00 6.11 -46.14
N ASN A 728 51.88 6.40 -46.80
CA ASN A 728 51.90 7.20 -48.04
C ASN A 728 52.33 8.65 -47.80
N SER A 729 51.96 9.25 -46.67
CA SER A 729 52.44 10.58 -46.30
C SER A 729 53.94 10.57 -45.96
N LEU A 730 54.42 9.52 -45.30
CA LEU A 730 55.84 9.28 -45.01
C LEU A 730 56.67 9.11 -46.29
N VAL A 731 56.18 8.37 -47.28
CA VAL A 731 56.88 8.21 -48.57
C VAL A 731 56.95 9.53 -49.33
N LYS A 732 55.87 10.33 -49.35
CA LYS A 732 55.91 11.69 -49.93
C LYS A 732 56.87 12.61 -49.20
N GLN A 733 56.95 12.49 -47.87
CA GLN A 733 57.93 13.22 -47.06
C GLN A 733 59.36 12.74 -47.35
N ASN A 734 59.60 11.44 -47.54
CA ASN A 734 60.93 10.89 -47.83
C ASN A 734 61.48 11.38 -49.18
N VAL A 735 60.65 11.45 -50.23
CA VAL A 735 61.06 12.00 -51.53
C VAL A 735 61.40 13.50 -51.41
N LEU A 736 60.57 14.27 -50.69
CA LEU A 736 60.86 15.67 -50.38
C LEU A 736 62.07 15.85 -49.44
N LEU A 737 62.43 14.82 -48.66
CA LEU A 737 63.60 14.80 -47.80
C LEU A 737 64.86 14.47 -48.60
N GLU A 738 64.85 13.55 -49.56
CA GLU A 738 66.02 13.23 -50.40
C GLU A 738 66.50 14.44 -51.21
N ASP A 739 65.56 15.20 -51.79
CA ASP A 739 65.86 16.47 -52.48
C ASP A 739 66.45 17.54 -51.52
N LYS A 740 66.03 17.52 -50.25
CA LYS A 740 66.54 18.41 -49.19
C LYS A 740 67.88 17.94 -48.62
N VAL A 741 68.10 16.63 -48.57
CA VAL A 741 69.31 15.98 -48.04
C VAL A 741 70.47 16.25 -48.99
N ASN A 742 70.30 16.12 -50.31
CA ASN A 742 71.35 16.44 -51.28
C ASN A 742 71.82 17.90 -51.20
N LEU A 743 70.89 18.84 -50.98
CA LEU A 743 71.19 20.26 -50.75
C LEU A 743 71.88 20.51 -49.40
N ARG A 744 71.49 19.76 -48.35
CA ARG A 744 72.06 19.85 -46.99
C ARG A 744 73.38 19.11 -46.81
N THR A 745 73.72 18.10 -47.61
CA THR A 745 75.01 17.38 -47.52
C THR A 745 76.21 18.27 -47.86
N SER A 746 76.03 19.27 -48.73
CA SER A 746 77.06 20.29 -49.00
C SER A 746 77.14 21.37 -47.91
N GLU A 747 76.03 21.69 -47.22
CA GLU A 747 75.99 22.64 -46.09
C GLU A 747 76.44 22.00 -44.74
N LEU A 748 76.34 20.67 -44.61
CA LEU A 748 76.63 19.92 -43.38
C LEU A 748 78.11 19.57 -43.18
N GLN A 749 78.92 19.58 -44.24
CA GLN A 749 80.37 19.38 -44.12
C GLN A 749 81.06 20.61 -43.49
N GLU A 750 80.43 21.78 -43.59
CA GLU A 750 80.85 23.05 -42.99
C GLU A 750 80.37 23.19 -41.52
N LYS A 751 79.17 22.66 -41.20
CA LYS A 751 78.59 22.72 -39.85
C LYS A 751 79.06 21.64 -38.87
N ASN A 752 79.73 20.58 -39.34
CA ASN A 752 80.26 19.50 -38.50
C ASN A 752 81.48 19.89 -37.64
N VAL A 753 82.10 21.05 -37.89
CA VAL A 753 83.16 21.57 -37.02
C VAL A 753 82.57 22.31 -35.82
N GLU A 754 81.33 22.78 -35.90
CA GLU A 754 80.63 23.38 -34.77
C GLU A 754 79.92 22.30 -33.94
N LEU A 755 80.77 21.37 -33.46
CA LEU A 755 80.71 20.57 -32.22
C LEU A 755 80.30 21.37 -30.97
N THR A 756 79.97 22.63 -31.19
CA THR A 756 78.98 23.57 -30.67
C THR A 756 77.82 23.03 -29.89
N LYS A 757 78.13 22.08 -29.04
CA LYS A 757 77.53 21.77 -27.78
C LYS A 757 76.18 21.14 -27.92
N THR A 758 76.16 19.82 -27.77
CA THR A 758 75.73 19.14 -26.52
C THR A 758 74.59 19.77 -25.69
N MET A 759 73.75 20.61 -26.28
CA MET A 759 72.77 21.44 -25.60
C MET A 759 71.35 21.11 -26.06
N GLU A 760 71.17 20.58 -27.27
CA GLU A 760 69.84 20.30 -27.80
C GLU A 760 69.24 18.97 -27.29
N ASN A 761 70.07 18.00 -26.91
CA ASN A 761 69.61 16.69 -26.44
C ASN A 761 68.89 16.71 -25.07
N LEU A 762 69.01 17.78 -24.28
CA LEU A 762 68.30 17.94 -23.01
C LEU A 762 66.85 18.44 -23.18
N LYS A 763 66.54 19.08 -24.31
CA LYS A 763 65.26 19.81 -24.51
C LYS A 763 64.09 18.89 -24.84
N SER A 764 64.36 17.70 -25.40
CA SER A 764 63.32 16.75 -25.85
C SER A 764 62.63 16.02 -24.69
N THR A 765 63.35 15.71 -23.60
CA THR A 765 62.79 14.97 -22.45
C THR A 765 61.84 15.83 -21.62
N GLN A 766 62.05 17.14 -21.62
CA GLN A 766 61.26 18.09 -20.83
C GLN A 766 59.82 18.26 -21.35
N THR A 767 59.58 18.06 -22.65
CA THR A 767 58.25 18.28 -23.26
C THR A 767 57.24 17.18 -22.89
N GLN A 768 57.68 15.96 -22.60
CA GLN A 768 56.78 14.85 -22.27
C GLN A 768 56.27 14.88 -20.81
N LEU A 769 57.05 15.41 -19.86
CA LEU A 769 56.61 15.56 -18.47
C LEU A 769 55.51 16.64 -18.32
N ILE A 770 55.59 17.71 -19.11
CA ILE A 770 54.66 18.85 -19.05
C ILE A 770 53.21 18.47 -19.44
N GLN A 771 53.01 17.44 -20.26
CA GLN A 771 51.66 17.03 -20.67
C GLN A 771 50.98 16.12 -19.63
N SER A 772 51.76 15.39 -18.83
CA SER A 772 51.29 14.54 -17.73
C SER A 772 50.81 15.36 -16.52
N GLU A 773 51.52 16.44 -16.15
CA GLU A 773 51.09 17.37 -15.09
C GLU A 773 49.79 18.10 -15.43
N LYS A 774 49.59 18.50 -16.69
CA LYS A 774 48.38 19.21 -17.14
C LYS A 774 47.10 18.37 -17.04
N MET A 775 47.18 17.06 -17.28
CA MET A 775 46.01 16.18 -17.13
C MET A 775 45.69 15.86 -15.66
N ALA A 776 46.71 15.72 -14.80
CA ALA A 776 46.50 15.49 -13.37
C ALA A 776 45.87 16.71 -12.66
N SER A 777 46.30 17.93 -13.01
CA SER A 777 45.76 19.18 -12.49
C SER A 777 44.29 19.43 -12.89
N LEU A 778 43.91 19.10 -14.14
CA LEU A 778 42.56 19.31 -14.64
C LEU A 778 41.52 18.40 -13.95
N GLY A 779 41.90 17.16 -13.62
CA GLY A 779 41.03 16.21 -12.91
C GLY A 779 40.74 16.58 -11.45
N GLN A 780 41.73 17.14 -10.74
CA GLN A 780 41.54 17.66 -9.37
C GLN A 780 40.61 18.89 -9.34
N LEU A 781 40.73 19.78 -10.32
CA LEU A 781 39.86 20.96 -10.47
C LEU A 781 38.39 20.56 -10.63
N THR A 782 38.07 19.62 -11.53
CA THR A 782 36.66 19.26 -11.80
C THR A 782 35.97 18.62 -10.58
N ALA A 783 36.68 17.80 -9.81
CA ALA A 783 36.13 17.13 -8.63
C ALA A 783 35.88 18.10 -7.45
N GLY A 784 36.80 19.04 -7.19
CA GLY A 784 36.62 20.06 -6.16
C GLY A 784 35.49 21.05 -6.46
N ILE A 785 35.34 21.40 -7.75
CA ILE A 785 34.28 22.30 -8.26
C ILE A 785 32.89 21.73 -8.00
N ALA A 786 32.68 20.46 -8.30
CA ALA A 786 31.37 19.81 -8.08
C ALA A 786 30.99 19.83 -6.60
N HIS A 787 31.94 19.48 -5.73
CA HIS A 787 31.70 19.42 -4.29
C HIS A 787 31.42 20.80 -3.66
N GLU A 788 32.11 21.85 -4.10
CA GLU A 788 31.91 23.21 -3.55
C GLU A 788 30.64 23.91 -4.04
N ILE A 789 30.14 23.58 -5.24
CA ILE A 789 28.86 24.10 -5.74
C ILE A 789 27.68 23.34 -5.15
N GLN A 790 27.80 22.02 -4.96
CA GLN A 790 26.71 21.19 -4.47
C GLN A 790 26.33 21.52 -3.02
N ASN A 791 27.31 21.83 -2.18
CA ASN A 791 27.06 22.17 -0.77
C ASN A 791 26.08 23.35 -0.56
N PRO A 792 26.30 24.57 -1.12
CA PRO A 792 25.35 25.65 -0.98
C PRO A 792 24.00 25.39 -1.66
N LEU A 793 23.96 24.64 -2.77
CA LEU A 793 22.70 24.29 -3.45
C LEU A 793 21.83 23.34 -2.61
N ASN A 794 22.43 22.39 -1.89
CA ASN A 794 21.69 21.52 -0.98
C ASN A 794 21.01 22.31 0.15
N PHE A 795 21.68 23.33 0.70
CA PHE A 795 21.07 24.21 1.71
C PHE A 795 19.90 25.01 1.12
N VAL A 796 20.04 25.52 -0.11
CA VAL A 796 18.94 26.23 -0.80
C VAL A 796 17.72 25.32 -0.98
N ASN A 797 17.92 24.07 -1.41
CA ASN A 797 16.83 23.11 -1.61
C ASN A 797 16.16 22.73 -0.28
N ASN A 798 16.95 22.35 0.75
CA ASN A 798 16.40 21.91 2.03
C ASN A 798 15.57 23.00 2.73
N PHE A 799 16.06 24.24 2.76
CA PHE A 799 15.29 25.35 3.35
C PHE A 799 14.10 25.76 2.50
N SER A 800 14.13 25.51 1.18
CA SER A 800 12.97 25.70 0.31
C SER A 800 11.89 24.66 0.59
N GLU A 801 12.25 23.38 0.73
CA GLU A 801 11.30 22.30 1.06
C GLU A 801 10.66 22.51 2.43
N LEU A 802 11.47 22.82 3.46
CA LEU A 802 10.97 23.13 4.81
C LEU A 802 10.02 24.34 4.82
N SER A 803 10.27 25.35 3.97
CA SER A 803 9.37 26.49 3.85
C SER A 803 8.01 26.11 3.24
N VAL A 804 7.95 25.14 2.32
CA VAL A 804 6.67 24.64 1.78
C VAL A 804 5.89 23.87 2.84
N GLU A 805 6.57 23.06 3.66
CA GLU A 805 5.95 22.32 4.76
C GLU A 805 5.34 23.24 5.82
N LEU A 806 6.08 24.28 6.24
CA LEU A 806 5.61 25.31 7.18
C LEU A 806 4.42 26.12 6.63
N ILE A 807 4.34 26.34 5.32
CA ILE A 807 3.17 27.00 4.69
C ILE A 807 1.94 26.07 4.73
N ASN A 808 2.10 24.78 4.46
CA ASN A 808 0.99 23.82 4.53
C ASN A 808 0.45 23.70 5.97
N GLU A 809 1.33 23.70 6.98
CA GLU A 809 0.93 23.69 8.39
C GLU A 809 0.13 24.94 8.78
N MET A 810 0.43 26.09 8.16
CA MET A 810 -0.36 27.32 8.32
C MET A 810 -1.76 27.24 7.68
N GLU A 811 -1.93 26.46 6.60
CA GLU A 811 -3.22 26.26 5.92
C GLU A 811 -4.17 25.31 6.68
N GLU A 812 -3.65 24.45 7.58
CA GLU A 812 -4.45 23.46 8.34
C GLU A 812 -5.14 24.02 9.60
N GLY A 813 -4.97 25.32 9.90
CA GLY A 813 -5.72 26.01 10.98
C GLY A 813 -5.01 25.99 12.33
N VAL A 814 -3.89 26.72 12.43
CA VAL A 814 -3.06 26.90 13.64
C VAL A 814 -3.48 28.11 14.48
N SER A 815 -3.06 28.13 15.74
CA SER A 815 -3.34 29.24 16.66
C SER A 815 -2.58 30.54 16.28
N PRO A 816 -3.03 31.73 16.70
CA PRO A 816 -2.36 33.00 16.36
C PRO A 816 -0.93 33.14 16.89
N GLU A 817 -0.57 32.42 17.96
CA GLU A 817 0.79 32.38 18.51
C GLU A 817 1.70 31.52 17.63
N GLU A 818 1.25 30.33 17.24
CA GLU A 818 1.98 29.44 16.32
C GLU A 818 2.12 30.05 14.92
N GLN A 819 1.12 30.81 14.46
CA GLN A 819 1.18 31.48 13.16
C GLN A 819 2.32 32.53 13.10
N LYS A 820 2.61 33.17 14.23
CA LYS A 820 3.71 34.13 14.34
C LYS A 820 5.07 33.41 14.33
N ASP A 821 5.20 32.31 15.06
CA ASP A 821 6.43 31.52 15.11
C ASP A 821 6.77 30.95 13.73
N ILE A 822 5.78 30.39 13.02
CA ILE A 822 5.96 29.91 11.64
C ILE A 822 6.37 31.04 10.68
N THR A 823 5.82 32.24 10.86
CA THR A 823 6.19 33.41 10.03
C THR A 823 7.64 33.85 10.29
N ASP A 824 8.09 33.83 11.54
CA ASP A 824 9.47 34.15 11.89
C ASP A 824 10.46 33.09 11.37
N ASP A 825 10.09 31.81 11.39
CA ASP A 825 10.89 30.71 10.83
C ASP A 825 10.97 30.76 9.30
N LEU A 826 9.87 31.09 8.63
CA LEU A 826 9.85 31.32 7.18
C LEU A 826 10.78 32.46 6.77
N LYS A 827 10.79 33.55 7.55
CA LYS A 827 11.71 34.67 7.31
C LYS A 827 13.16 34.25 7.45
N GLN A 828 13.51 33.49 8.49
CA GLN A 828 14.88 32.98 8.67
C GLN A 828 15.29 32.04 7.53
N ASN A 829 14.39 31.16 7.08
CA ASN A 829 14.65 30.26 5.96
C ASN A 829 14.92 31.03 4.66
N LEU A 830 14.14 32.07 4.36
CA LEU A 830 14.35 32.92 3.18
C LEU A 830 15.69 33.66 3.22
N GLU A 831 16.12 34.13 4.40
CA GLU A 831 17.44 34.76 4.59
C GLU A 831 18.59 33.76 4.35
N LYS A 832 18.45 32.50 4.82
CA LYS A 832 19.43 31.43 4.57
C LYS A 832 19.51 31.06 3.09
N ILE A 833 18.38 30.94 2.41
CA ILE A 833 18.32 30.68 0.96
C ILE A 833 19.05 31.79 0.19
N HIS A 834 18.79 33.06 0.53
CA HIS A 834 19.47 34.18 -0.11
C HIS A 834 20.99 34.14 0.09
N PHE A 835 21.44 33.88 1.32
CA PHE A 835 22.86 33.79 1.66
C PHE A 835 23.59 32.68 0.89
N HIS A 836 23.04 31.46 0.88
CA HIS A 836 23.65 30.33 0.19
C HIS A 836 23.55 30.45 -1.34
N GLY A 837 22.48 31.05 -1.87
CA GLY A 837 22.34 31.38 -3.29
C GLY A 837 23.40 32.37 -3.78
N LYS A 838 23.66 33.45 -3.03
CA LYS A 838 24.75 34.40 -3.33
C LYS A 838 26.13 33.75 -3.31
N ARG A 839 26.36 32.78 -2.41
CA ARG A 839 27.62 32.03 -2.34
C ARG A 839 27.84 31.18 -3.60
N ALA A 840 26.83 30.45 -4.06
CA ALA A 840 26.93 29.68 -5.31
C ALA A 840 27.25 30.59 -6.52
N ASP A 841 26.59 31.75 -6.64
CA ASP A 841 26.88 32.75 -7.69
C ASP A 841 28.34 33.24 -7.66
N SER A 842 28.90 33.49 -6.47
CA SER A 842 30.30 33.92 -6.34
C SER A 842 31.32 32.86 -6.78
N ILE A 843 31.04 31.58 -6.52
CA ILE A 843 31.87 30.45 -6.91
C ILE A 843 31.88 30.29 -8.45
N VAL A 844 30.71 30.39 -9.07
CA VAL A 844 30.56 30.32 -10.54
C VAL A 844 31.28 31.49 -11.23
N LYS A 845 31.13 32.71 -10.70
CA LYS A 845 31.86 33.89 -11.22
C LYS A 845 33.38 33.74 -11.09
N GLY A 846 33.87 33.16 -9.99
CA GLY A 846 35.29 32.86 -9.80
C GLY A 846 35.86 31.88 -10.84
N MET A 847 35.09 30.86 -11.24
CA MET A 847 35.50 29.90 -12.27
C MET A 847 35.56 30.51 -13.67
N LEU A 848 34.58 31.34 -14.02
CA LEU A 848 34.57 32.06 -15.30
C LEU A 848 35.79 32.98 -15.45
N GLN A 849 36.33 33.51 -14.35
CA GLN A 849 37.55 34.30 -14.36
C GLN A 849 38.82 33.47 -14.55
N HIS A 850 38.85 32.20 -14.11
CA HIS A 850 39.99 31.30 -14.31
C HIS A 850 40.09 30.77 -15.76
N SER A 851 38.94 30.68 -16.46
CA SER A 851 38.87 30.22 -17.86
C SER A 851 39.21 31.32 -18.89
N ARG A 852 39.09 32.60 -18.53
CA ARG A 852 39.40 33.71 -19.44
C ARG A 852 40.90 33.98 -19.50
N SER A 853 41.52 33.70 -20.65
CA SER A 853 42.83 34.25 -21.00
C SER A 853 42.68 35.74 -21.32
N SER A 854 43.35 36.62 -20.58
CA SER A 854 43.31 38.07 -20.80
C SER A 854 43.88 38.41 -22.19
N VAL A 855 43.03 38.82 -23.14
CA VAL A 855 43.44 39.35 -24.47
C VAL A 855 43.70 40.87 -24.35
N ALA A 856 44.47 41.27 -23.35
CA ALA A 856 44.80 42.67 -23.11
C ALA A 856 46.25 42.92 -23.53
N GLU A 857 46.48 44.00 -24.29
CA GLU A 857 47.83 44.35 -24.77
C GLU A 857 48.67 44.96 -23.64
N LYS A 858 49.98 44.68 -23.66
CA LYS A 858 50.93 45.23 -22.68
C LYS A 858 51.17 46.72 -22.96
N GLN A 859 50.80 47.58 -22.01
CA GLN A 859 50.97 49.03 -22.11
C GLN A 859 52.07 49.52 -21.15
N PRO A 860 52.86 50.54 -21.53
CA PRO A 860 53.82 51.17 -20.62
C PRO A 860 53.09 51.67 -19.37
N THR A 861 53.48 51.15 -18.21
CA THR A 861 52.80 51.41 -16.93
C THR A 861 53.81 51.85 -15.88
N ASP A 862 53.47 52.90 -15.14
CA ASP A 862 54.22 53.34 -13.97
C ASP A 862 53.88 52.46 -12.76
N ILE A 863 54.83 51.60 -12.38
CA ILE A 863 54.64 50.62 -11.31
C ILE A 863 54.58 51.30 -9.94
N ASN A 864 55.37 52.34 -9.68
CA ASN A 864 55.34 53.03 -8.39
C ASN A 864 53.97 53.65 -8.14
N LYS A 865 53.44 54.36 -9.15
CA LYS A 865 52.13 54.99 -9.07
C LYS A 865 51.01 53.97 -8.86
N MET A 866 51.03 52.89 -9.64
CA MET A 866 50.04 51.82 -9.54
C MET A 866 50.04 51.17 -8.15
N VAL A 867 51.23 50.77 -7.70
CA VAL A 867 51.42 50.12 -6.40
C VAL A 867 50.93 51.02 -5.27
N GLU A 868 51.24 52.31 -5.30
CA GLU A 868 50.79 53.27 -4.30
C GLU A 868 49.26 53.43 -4.29
N GLU A 869 48.63 53.55 -5.46
CA GLU A 869 47.18 53.67 -5.59
C GLU A 869 46.46 52.46 -4.98
N PHE A 870 46.88 51.25 -5.35
CA PHE A 870 46.27 50.02 -4.84
C PHE A 870 46.61 49.74 -3.37
N PHE A 871 47.76 50.20 -2.87
CA PHE A 871 48.09 50.11 -1.44
C PHE A 871 47.14 50.95 -0.59
N ASN A 872 46.88 52.20 -1.01
CA ASN A 872 45.93 53.08 -0.34
C ASN A 872 44.49 52.53 -0.46
N LEU A 873 44.11 52.03 -1.65
CA LEU A 873 42.77 51.47 -1.88
C LEU A 873 42.49 50.27 -0.97
N ALA A 874 43.45 49.34 -0.85
CA ALA A 874 43.32 48.17 0.02
C ALA A 874 43.20 48.56 1.50
N TYR A 875 43.99 49.55 1.95
CA TYR A 875 43.90 50.07 3.32
C TYR A 875 42.53 50.67 3.63
N HIS A 876 42.01 51.53 2.75
CA HIS A 876 40.69 52.13 2.91
C HIS A 876 39.57 51.09 2.81
N GLY A 877 39.72 50.09 1.95
CA GLY A 877 38.83 48.94 1.88
C GLY A 877 38.73 48.20 3.22
N MET A 878 39.86 47.99 3.89
CA MET A 878 39.87 47.37 5.22
C MET A 878 39.22 48.26 6.30
N ARG A 879 39.50 49.57 6.29
CA ARG A 879 38.86 50.52 7.23
C ARG A 879 37.36 50.67 7.04
N ALA A 880 36.85 50.48 5.83
CA ALA A 880 35.41 50.48 5.58
C ALA A 880 34.72 49.27 6.25
N GLN A 881 35.42 48.14 6.37
CA GLN A 881 34.91 46.94 7.06
C GLN A 881 35.14 46.98 8.57
N ASP A 882 36.25 47.58 9.01
CA ASP A 882 36.63 47.72 10.42
C ASP A 882 37.08 49.17 10.69
N PRO A 883 36.16 50.07 11.09
CA PRO A 883 36.46 51.50 11.26
C PRO A 883 37.57 51.79 12.28
N GLY A 884 37.79 50.89 13.24
CA GLY A 884 38.79 50.99 14.30
C GLY A 884 40.19 50.49 13.91
N PHE A 885 40.36 49.92 12.71
CA PHE A 885 41.64 49.41 12.26
C PHE A 885 42.60 50.54 11.83
N ASN A 886 43.80 50.55 12.41
CA ASN A 886 44.92 51.43 12.00
C ASN A 886 46.18 50.60 11.77
N CYS A 887 46.95 50.96 10.73
CA CYS A 887 48.16 50.27 10.33
C CYS A 887 49.24 51.29 9.90
N THR A 888 50.48 51.09 10.35
CA THR A 888 51.63 51.84 9.88
C THR A 888 51.97 51.40 8.45
N MET A 889 51.82 52.32 7.50
CA MET A 889 52.09 52.09 6.08
C MET A 889 53.46 52.69 5.73
N GLU A 890 54.45 51.83 5.45
CA GLU A 890 55.79 52.27 5.04
C GLU A 890 55.98 52.09 3.52
N LYS A 891 56.40 53.17 2.85
CA LYS A 891 56.60 53.20 1.39
C LYS A 891 58.05 53.56 1.07
N ASN A 892 58.83 52.59 0.62
CA ASN A 892 60.22 52.77 0.18
C ASN A 892 60.31 52.54 -1.33
N LEU A 893 59.85 53.52 -2.11
CA LEU A 893 59.80 53.44 -3.57
C LEU A 893 61.07 54.00 -4.20
N ALA A 894 61.66 53.30 -5.17
CA ALA A 894 62.83 53.81 -5.91
C ALA A 894 62.45 55.03 -6.77
N LYS A 895 63.29 56.07 -6.78
CA LYS A 895 62.96 57.38 -7.37
C LYS A 895 62.85 57.39 -8.91
N ASP A 896 63.60 56.54 -9.60
CA ASP A 896 63.71 56.55 -11.08
C ASP A 896 63.44 55.15 -11.68
N LEU A 897 62.26 54.58 -11.45
CA LEU A 897 61.84 53.30 -12.05
C LEU A 897 61.34 53.49 -13.49
N PRO A 898 61.82 52.73 -14.48
CA PRO A 898 61.33 52.83 -15.85
C PRO A 898 59.89 52.31 -15.97
N GLN A 899 59.13 52.88 -16.90
CA GLN A 899 57.82 52.32 -17.27
C GLN A 899 58.02 51.00 -17.99
N ILE A 900 57.34 49.95 -17.52
CA ILE A 900 57.41 48.62 -18.12
C ILE A 900 56.12 48.29 -18.86
N LYS A 901 56.23 47.53 -19.96
CA LYS A 901 55.08 47.08 -20.73
C LYS A 901 54.42 45.91 -20.02
N VAL A 902 53.33 46.18 -19.32
CA VAL A 902 52.54 45.18 -18.61
C VAL A 902 51.05 45.33 -18.93
N ILE A 903 50.29 44.28 -18.68
CA ILE A 903 48.83 44.36 -18.71
C ILE A 903 48.41 44.98 -17.38
N SER A 904 48.14 46.29 -17.39
CA SER A 904 47.94 47.07 -16.16
C SER A 904 46.83 46.49 -15.27
N GLN A 905 45.73 46.01 -15.86
CA GLN A 905 44.60 45.40 -15.15
C GLN A 905 44.97 44.10 -14.43
N ASP A 906 45.80 43.27 -15.07
CA ASP A 906 46.21 41.99 -14.51
C ASP A 906 47.19 42.19 -13.34
N ILE A 907 48.17 43.08 -13.50
CA ILE A 907 49.11 43.42 -12.43
C ILE A 907 48.41 44.12 -11.26
N SER A 908 47.46 45.02 -11.54
CA SER A 908 46.62 45.65 -10.53
C SER A 908 45.86 44.62 -9.69
N ARG A 909 45.31 43.59 -10.34
CA ARG A 909 44.60 42.49 -9.67
C ARG A 909 45.52 41.69 -8.75
N VAL A 910 46.76 41.41 -9.18
CA VAL A 910 47.77 40.73 -8.35
C VAL A 910 48.09 41.56 -7.12
N ILE A 911 48.42 42.83 -7.31
CA ILE A 911 48.83 43.76 -6.26
C ILE A 911 47.70 43.92 -5.23
N LEU A 912 46.48 44.18 -5.68
CA LEU A 912 45.33 44.35 -4.80
C LEU A 912 45.03 43.07 -3.99
N ASN A 913 45.12 41.89 -4.61
CA ASN A 913 44.92 40.62 -3.92
C ASN A 913 45.95 40.39 -2.80
N ILE A 914 47.23 40.69 -3.07
CA ILE A 914 48.30 40.53 -2.07
C ILE A 914 48.13 41.54 -0.94
N PHE A 915 47.81 42.81 -1.24
CA PHE A 915 47.57 43.80 -0.20
C PHE A 915 46.35 43.48 0.67
N ASN A 916 45.24 43.04 0.09
CA ASN A 916 44.07 42.64 0.86
C ASN A 916 44.40 41.48 1.82
N ASN A 917 45.22 40.52 1.38
CA ASN A 917 45.68 39.43 2.25
C ASN A 917 46.65 39.94 3.33
N ALA A 918 47.57 40.84 3.00
CA ALA A 918 48.48 41.48 3.94
C ALA A 918 47.67 42.21 5.03
N PHE A 919 46.79 43.15 4.66
CA PHE A 919 45.96 43.91 5.61
C PHE A 919 45.06 43.03 6.47
N TYR A 920 44.46 41.98 5.90
CA TYR A 920 43.70 41.00 6.66
C TYR A 920 44.57 40.29 7.71
N ALA A 921 45.77 39.84 7.35
CA ALA A 921 46.67 39.13 8.25
C ALA A 921 47.13 39.99 9.43
N VAL A 922 47.40 41.29 9.21
CA VAL A 922 47.74 42.23 10.27
C VAL A 922 46.53 42.56 11.15
N ALA A 923 45.35 42.75 10.57
CA ALA A 923 44.11 43.03 11.32
C ALA A 923 43.75 41.86 12.23
N GLU A 924 43.84 40.64 11.72
CA GLU A 924 43.63 39.41 12.46
C GLU A 924 44.64 39.22 13.60
N LYS A 925 45.93 39.54 13.38
CA LYS A 925 46.94 39.49 14.44
C LYS A 925 46.73 40.56 15.50
N SER A 926 46.28 41.75 15.10
CA SER A 926 45.92 42.85 16.00
C SER A 926 44.79 42.47 16.96
N LYS A 927 43.79 41.70 16.49
CA LYS A 927 42.70 41.19 17.33
C LYS A 927 43.15 40.13 18.35
N MET A 928 44.22 39.41 18.05
CA MET A 928 44.74 38.31 18.88
C MET A 928 45.90 38.70 19.80
N SER A 929 46.61 39.79 19.51
CA SER A 929 47.80 40.23 20.26
C SER A 929 47.47 41.46 21.12
N GLY A 930 47.99 41.52 22.35
CA GLY A 930 47.77 42.66 23.27
C GLY A 930 48.37 44.00 22.77
N LYS A 931 48.21 45.07 23.57
CA LYS A 931 48.52 46.48 23.24
C LYS A 931 49.94 46.79 22.69
N ASP A 932 50.88 45.84 22.75
CA ASP A 932 52.27 46.00 22.29
C ASP A 932 52.46 45.73 20.78
N TYR A 933 51.46 45.19 20.08
CA TYR A 933 51.55 44.93 18.64
C TYR A 933 51.09 46.14 17.81
N GLN A 934 51.97 46.67 16.97
CA GLN A 934 51.67 47.73 16.01
C GLN A 934 51.54 47.12 14.60
N PRO A 935 50.32 47.09 14.01
CA PRO A 935 50.14 46.57 12.66
C PRO A 935 50.95 47.38 11.65
N LYS A 936 51.75 46.69 10.83
CA LYS A 936 52.63 47.32 9.84
C LYS A 936 52.61 46.55 8.52
N VAL A 937 52.42 47.29 7.43
CA VAL A 937 52.64 46.79 6.06
C VAL A 937 53.60 47.73 5.36
N SER A 938 54.67 47.16 4.82
CA SER A 938 55.71 47.89 4.11
C SER A 938 55.79 47.46 2.67
N ILE A 939 56.06 48.41 1.80
CA ILE A 939 56.34 48.16 0.40
C ILE A 939 57.67 48.75 -0.02
N THR A 940 58.44 47.96 -0.77
CA THR A 940 59.70 48.40 -1.36
C THR A 940 59.71 48.09 -2.86
N THR A 941 60.10 49.05 -3.68
CA THR A 941 60.36 48.82 -5.12
C THR A 941 61.83 49.04 -5.41
N ALA A 942 62.43 48.13 -6.19
CA ALA A 942 63.84 48.20 -6.57
C ALA A 942 64.03 47.74 -8.02
N GLN A 943 65.05 48.26 -8.68
CA GLN A 943 65.49 47.77 -9.99
C GLN A 943 66.85 47.10 -9.85
N SER A 944 66.97 45.87 -10.35
CA SER A 944 68.22 45.10 -10.36
C SER A 944 68.21 44.15 -11.55
N ASP A 945 69.33 44.03 -12.27
CA ASP A 945 69.53 43.11 -13.40
C ASP A 945 68.43 43.13 -14.47
N GLY A 946 67.99 44.33 -14.89
CA GLY A 946 66.96 44.47 -15.93
C GLY A 946 65.56 44.00 -15.50
N LYS A 947 65.30 43.89 -14.20
CA LYS A 947 64.01 43.54 -13.62
C LYS A 947 63.57 44.56 -12.58
N ILE A 948 62.25 44.75 -12.47
CA ILE A 948 61.61 45.50 -11.39
C ILE A 948 61.15 44.51 -10.32
N ALA A 949 61.63 44.70 -9.11
CA ALA A 949 61.20 43.96 -7.93
C ALA A 949 60.22 44.80 -7.11
N ILE A 950 59.05 44.22 -6.81
CA ILE A 950 58.04 44.76 -5.90
C ILE A 950 58.00 43.82 -4.69
N ASN A 951 58.40 44.33 -3.53
CA ASN A 951 58.41 43.58 -2.29
C ASN A 951 57.31 44.10 -1.36
N ILE A 952 56.32 43.25 -1.04
CA ILE A 952 55.22 43.54 -0.12
C ILE A 952 55.41 42.71 1.13
N ARG A 953 55.58 43.37 2.29
CA ARG A 953 55.80 42.69 3.57
C ARG A 953 54.82 43.14 4.64
N ASP A 954 54.21 42.19 5.33
CA ASP A 954 53.39 42.42 6.53
C ASP A 954 54.03 41.79 7.77
N ASN A 955 53.76 42.36 8.95
CA ASN A 955 54.16 41.77 10.24
C ASN A 955 53.07 40.88 10.88
N GLY A 956 52.17 40.33 10.07
CA GLY A 956 51.01 39.52 10.46
C GLY A 956 51.35 38.14 11.02
N LYS A 957 50.41 37.20 10.93
CA LYS A 957 50.54 35.85 11.52
C LYS A 957 51.61 34.97 10.84
N GLY A 958 52.11 35.35 9.66
CA GLY A 958 53.03 34.52 8.87
C GLY A 958 52.39 33.24 8.34
N ILE A 959 53.08 32.57 7.43
CA ILE A 959 52.69 31.31 6.78
C ILE A 959 53.70 30.23 7.22
N SER A 960 53.22 29.08 7.72
CA SER A 960 54.08 27.97 8.14
C SER A 960 54.71 27.25 6.95
N ASP A 961 55.91 26.71 7.15
CA ASP A 961 56.68 26.03 6.10
C ASP A 961 55.91 24.87 5.44
N ASP A 962 55.10 24.15 6.22
CA ASP A 962 54.33 22.98 5.77
C ASP A 962 53.25 23.29 4.70
N ILE A 963 52.84 24.56 4.62
CA ILE A 963 51.79 25.00 3.69
C ILE A 963 52.29 26.00 2.64
N LYS A 964 53.53 26.48 2.72
CA LYS A 964 54.11 27.46 1.77
C LYS A 964 53.98 27.01 0.31
N ASP A 965 54.24 25.75 0.03
CA ASP A 965 54.14 25.21 -1.33
C ASP A 965 52.69 25.01 -1.80
N LYS A 966 51.74 24.99 -0.87
CA LYS A 966 50.31 24.77 -1.15
C LYS A 966 49.52 26.06 -1.35
N ILE A 967 50.04 27.23 -0.96
CA ILE A 967 49.29 28.49 -1.02
C ILE A 967 48.96 28.95 -2.45
N PHE A 968 49.72 28.47 -3.43
CA PHE A 968 49.48 28.74 -4.85
C PHE A 968 48.62 27.65 -5.52
N ASN A 969 48.26 26.58 -4.80
CA ASN A 969 47.33 25.58 -5.32
C ASN A 969 45.91 26.16 -5.35
N PRO A 970 45.13 25.93 -6.43
CA PRO A 970 43.74 26.33 -6.49
C PRO A 970 42.93 25.81 -5.31
N PHE A 971 42.02 26.64 -4.78
CA PHE A 971 41.11 26.37 -3.65
C PHE A 971 41.77 26.19 -2.27
N PHE A 972 43.09 26.38 -2.15
CA PHE A 972 43.74 26.37 -0.85
C PHE A 972 43.53 27.71 -0.12
N THR A 973 42.94 27.67 1.08
CA THR A 973 42.73 28.85 1.93
C THR A 973 42.91 28.51 3.40
N THR A 974 43.50 29.42 4.17
CA THR A 974 43.62 29.34 5.64
C THR A 974 42.54 30.15 6.36
N LYS A 975 41.68 30.86 5.62
CA LYS A 975 40.54 31.62 6.18
C LYS A 975 39.40 30.68 6.60
N PRO A 976 38.59 31.04 7.60
CA PRO A 976 37.43 30.25 8.01
C PRO A 976 36.45 30.00 6.85
N THR A 977 35.69 28.91 6.96
CA THR A 977 34.72 28.47 5.94
C THR A 977 33.75 29.61 5.59
N GLY A 978 33.76 30.04 4.32
CA GLY A 978 32.90 31.10 3.80
C GLY A 978 33.55 32.50 3.66
N GLN A 979 34.80 32.68 4.10
CA GLN A 979 35.51 33.97 4.01
C GLN A 979 36.63 34.03 2.95
N GLY A 980 36.83 32.97 2.18
CA GLY A 980 37.83 32.94 1.10
C GLY A 980 37.56 31.83 0.09
N THR A 981 37.82 32.10 -1.19
CA THR A 981 37.63 31.15 -2.29
C THR A 981 38.87 30.29 -2.59
N GLY A 982 40.02 30.61 -1.98
CA GLY A 982 41.30 29.90 -2.23
C GLY A 982 41.85 30.04 -3.65
N LEU A 983 41.24 30.85 -4.52
CA LEU A 983 41.66 31.00 -5.92
C LEU A 983 42.59 32.19 -6.14
N GLY A 984 42.55 33.22 -5.29
CA GLY A 984 43.23 34.49 -5.52
C GLY A 984 44.75 34.39 -5.72
N LEU A 985 45.46 33.65 -4.85
CA LEU A 985 46.93 33.51 -4.95
C LEU A 985 47.36 32.63 -6.12
N SER A 986 46.61 31.56 -6.43
CA SER A 986 46.85 30.72 -7.61
C SER A 986 46.74 31.51 -8.92
N ILE A 987 45.71 32.38 -9.02
CA ILE A 987 45.52 33.27 -10.17
C ILE A 987 46.64 34.30 -10.24
N SER A 988 47.04 34.85 -9.09
CA SER A 988 48.16 35.81 -9.03
C SER A 988 49.47 35.20 -9.52
N TYR A 989 49.76 33.95 -9.15
CA TYR A 989 50.94 33.22 -9.61
C TYR A 989 50.93 33.04 -11.13
N ASP A 990 49.81 32.61 -11.70
CA ASP A 990 49.67 32.40 -13.15
C ASP A 990 49.80 33.70 -13.95
N ILE A 991 49.23 34.82 -13.47
CA ILE A 991 49.38 36.13 -14.13
C ILE A 991 50.85 36.56 -14.22
N ILE A 992 51.60 36.41 -13.14
CA ILE A 992 52.99 36.86 -13.07
C ILE A 992 53.90 35.91 -13.85
N VAL A 993 53.81 34.60 -13.59
CA VAL A 993 54.73 33.60 -14.13
C VAL A 993 54.40 33.25 -15.57
N LYS A 994 53.12 32.99 -15.89
CA LYS A 994 52.71 32.60 -17.26
C LYS A 994 52.39 33.81 -18.13
N GLY A 995 51.78 34.87 -17.58
CA GLY A 995 51.34 36.04 -18.36
C GLY A 995 52.41 37.12 -18.59
N HIS A 996 53.32 37.30 -17.63
CA HIS A 996 54.31 38.40 -17.65
C HIS A 996 55.76 37.93 -17.60
N ASN A 997 56.02 36.61 -17.60
CA ASN A 997 57.36 36.01 -17.49
C ASN A 997 58.15 36.51 -16.26
N GLY A 998 57.43 36.85 -15.19
CA GLY A 998 57.99 37.28 -13.91
C GLY A 998 58.14 36.13 -12.91
N THR A 999 58.53 36.46 -11.68
CA THR A 999 58.53 35.50 -10.56
C THR A 999 57.72 36.04 -9.39
N LEU A 1000 56.92 35.19 -8.76
CA LEU A 1000 56.25 35.49 -7.49
C LEU A 1000 56.78 34.52 -6.44
N VAL A 1001 57.54 35.03 -5.48
CA VAL A 1001 58.16 34.23 -4.40
C VAL A 1001 57.59 34.69 -3.06
N VAL A 1002 57.33 33.74 -2.17
CA VAL A 1002 56.90 34.01 -0.80
C VAL A 1002 58.04 33.67 0.16
N ASN A 1003 58.38 34.62 1.03
CA ASN A 1003 59.26 34.43 2.15
C ASN A 1003 58.45 34.73 3.42
N SER A 1004 58.37 33.81 4.36
CA SER A 1004 57.53 33.99 5.54
C SER A 1004 58.07 33.24 6.72
N LYS A 1005 57.84 33.77 7.92
CA LYS A 1005 58.14 33.08 9.17
C LYS A 1005 56.88 33.10 10.02
N ALA A 1006 56.41 31.91 10.38
CA ALA A 1006 55.20 31.74 11.18
C ALA A 1006 55.28 32.55 12.48
N GLY A 1007 54.20 33.25 12.80
CA GLY A 1007 54.09 34.17 13.94
C GLY A 1007 54.72 35.54 13.73
N GLU A 1008 55.58 35.74 12.71
CA GLU A 1008 56.38 36.96 12.58
C GLU A 1008 56.01 37.83 11.36
N PHE A 1009 56.13 37.32 10.14
CA PHE A 1009 55.91 38.11 8.93
C PHE A 1009 55.62 37.27 7.68
N THR A 1010 54.98 37.88 6.69
CA THR A 1010 54.88 37.35 5.32
C THR A 1010 55.41 38.40 4.35
N GLU A 1011 56.19 37.95 3.38
CA GLU A 1011 56.86 38.78 2.38
C GLU A 1011 56.62 38.17 0.99
N PHE A 1012 56.00 38.91 0.10
CA PHE A 1012 55.80 38.54 -1.29
C PHE A 1012 56.70 39.38 -2.19
N LEU A 1013 57.62 38.71 -2.88
CA LEU A 1013 58.53 39.29 -3.85
C LEU A 1013 58.03 39.00 -5.27
N ILE A 1014 57.56 40.04 -5.95
CA ILE A 1014 57.21 40.00 -7.37
C ILE A 1014 58.38 40.55 -8.17
N THR A 1015 58.90 39.81 -9.14
CA THR A 1015 59.84 40.35 -10.13
C THR A 1015 59.21 40.37 -11.51
N LEU A 1016 59.32 41.51 -12.20
CA LEU A 1016 58.82 41.71 -13.55
C LEU A 1016 59.99 42.09 -14.46
N PRO A 1017 60.11 41.49 -15.66
CA PRO A 1017 61.13 41.89 -16.63
C PRO A 1017 60.83 43.29 -17.18
N VAL A 1018 61.88 44.12 -17.32
CA VAL A 1018 61.82 45.48 -17.91
C VAL A 1018 61.74 45.42 -19.43
#